data_AF-A0A9W8A9P4-F1
#
_entry.id   AF-A0A9W8A9P4-F1
#
_cell.length_a   1.000
_cell.length_b   1.000
_cell.length_c   1.000
_cell.angle_alpha   90.00
_cell.angle_beta   90.00
_cell.angle_gamma   90.00
#
_symmetry.space_group_name_H-M   'P 1'
#
loop_
_entity.id
_entity.type
_entity.pdbx_description
1 polymer ?
#
loop_
_entity_poly.entity_id
_entity_poly.type
_entity_poly.pdbx_seq_one_letter_code
_entity_poly.pdbx_strand_id
1 'polypeptide(L)'
;MTQAVDDTVVQAANSWKELSLQQLLRELDNGSLEIIENQKDSLKARKNLAEQTKEFRRLSDEQKIKDFKKLLKEYQSEIDSLTKRMKFSEKLFLDLFERLQKVPDPHPFIQGLVDEQKESGKYLSISTENAKLKEDIAVLNAKNKKLMGHEARANHIQQQLDNVNNKIQDIVKTQVSQKEEEIRKESDNLIQHLKEREGDLQKQVADAKWQLEKLRDTHDSTQAEILDQSQRVDQDIIAKLAEQDILQSDLDRANGRIVDLQTQNRKLKDEIQTLKEGTGTSDVILEYQQQISDQENEIARHIEEIESLKQQIDAQEYKEKAKIEKLVAKIDSKELQIKTLEQAVEKYSNYDEIKRELDILKSIEFSYSDWGMNDESGNHEESSGDSLEKLLARQNKKLQDDLARLSELMEESKKLKDSQEELKKKADEQKSLIGKLEDNLSSVNSGQEVQQAAQTADKKDSPANMDILPIITDQRNRFRQRNNELEEELRTQQMAMADLRNQIEKLRRDNIKLYEETQYLRNYTSNKTAEIDDASNNTTYPPKSGAQIMSLGRSASNTQLAESSIPDTTVINISNGRGRYGRDRGPDMDSTSNKYKDMYEESLNPFHRFHRREAAQRYRSMNVLDRATLMMTRQVLTSRFGRFAFIIYSFFLHLVVFITLYHLSMASPAQ
;
A
#
# COMPACT_ATOMS: atom_id res chain seq x y z
N MET A 1 -24.92 -88.55 20.61
CA MET A 1 -25.48 -89.83 20.13
C MET A 1 -24.84 -90.30 18.84
N THR A 2 -24.70 -89.45 17.82
CA THR A 2 -23.98 -89.77 16.56
C THR A 2 -22.61 -90.41 16.79
N GLN A 3 -21.67 -89.75 17.50
CA GLN A 3 -20.33 -90.30 17.76
C GLN A 3 -20.31 -91.72 18.35
N ALA A 4 -21.25 -92.08 19.24
CA ALA A 4 -21.30 -93.42 19.82
C ALA A 4 -21.80 -94.48 18.81
N VAL A 5 -22.62 -94.07 17.84
CA VAL A 5 -22.99 -94.90 16.69
C VAL A 5 -21.83 -94.97 15.70
N ASP A 6 -21.14 -93.86 15.44
CA ASP A 6 -19.96 -93.80 14.56
C ASP A 6 -18.85 -94.76 15.03
N ASP A 7 -18.49 -94.73 16.31
CA ASP A 7 -17.47 -95.61 16.90
C ASP A 7 -17.87 -97.09 16.81
N THR A 8 -19.15 -97.42 17.03
CA THR A 8 -19.61 -98.83 16.91
C THR A 8 -19.63 -99.33 15.47
N VAL A 9 -19.90 -98.46 14.49
CA VAL A 9 -19.82 -98.81 13.06
C VAL A 9 -18.36 -99.00 12.61
N VAL A 10 -17.44 -98.14 13.05
CA VAL A 10 -15.99 -98.31 12.82
C VAL A 10 -15.46 -99.57 13.50
N GLN A 11 -15.86 -99.84 14.73
CA GLN A 11 -15.50 -101.07 15.45
C GLN A 11 -16.04 -102.32 14.73
N ALA A 12 -17.29 -102.31 14.28
CA ALA A 12 -17.86 -103.40 13.50
C ALA A 12 -17.12 -103.62 12.18
N ALA A 13 -16.73 -102.56 11.45
CA ALA A 13 -15.93 -102.66 10.23
C ALA A 13 -14.61 -103.39 10.50
N ASN A 14 -13.92 -103.05 11.58
CA ASN A 14 -12.66 -103.67 11.99
C ASN A 14 -12.84 -105.13 12.43
N SER A 15 -13.87 -105.44 13.24
CA SER A 15 -14.13 -106.83 13.68
C SER A 15 -14.49 -107.75 12.51
N TRP A 16 -15.26 -107.30 11.52
CA TRP A 16 -15.53 -108.10 10.32
C TRP A 16 -14.30 -108.28 9.42
N LYS A 17 -13.39 -107.30 9.39
CA LYS A 17 -12.09 -107.40 8.71
C LYS A 17 -11.18 -108.43 9.37
N GLU A 18 -11.08 -108.40 10.70
CA GLU A 18 -10.30 -109.36 11.49
C GLU A 18 -10.85 -110.79 11.39
N LEU A 19 -12.19 -110.94 11.39
CA LEU A 19 -12.84 -112.24 11.19
C LEU A 19 -12.55 -112.83 9.80
N SER A 20 -12.32 -111.97 8.79
CA SER A 20 -11.96 -112.36 7.41
C SER A 20 -12.81 -113.52 6.89
N LEU A 21 -14.11 -113.28 6.67
CA LEU A 21 -15.11 -114.30 6.34
C LEU A 21 -14.67 -115.26 5.20
N GLN A 22 -13.93 -114.75 4.21
CA GLN A 22 -13.36 -115.54 3.11
C GLN A 22 -12.28 -116.55 3.54
N GLN A 23 -11.52 -116.29 4.61
CA GLN A 23 -10.58 -117.23 5.19
C GLN A 23 -11.32 -118.25 6.07
N LEU A 24 -12.22 -117.78 6.93
CA LEU A 24 -13.07 -118.64 7.77
C LEU A 24 -13.86 -119.67 6.93
N LEU A 25 -14.39 -119.25 5.77
CA LEU A 25 -15.06 -120.14 4.82
C LEU A 25 -14.12 -121.22 4.25
N ARG A 26 -12.83 -120.94 3.99
CA ARG A 26 -11.87 -121.97 3.53
C ARG A 26 -11.51 -122.95 4.64
N GLU A 27 -11.36 -122.46 5.87
CA GLU A 27 -11.11 -123.31 7.03
C GLU A 27 -12.31 -124.23 7.30
N LEU A 28 -13.53 -123.72 7.13
CA LEU A 28 -14.78 -124.48 7.24
C LEU A 28 -14.95 -125.50 6.08
N ASP A 29 -14.52 -125.15 4.86
CA ASP A 29 -14.52 -126.06 3.70
C ASP A 29 -13.54 -127.23 3.92
N ASN A 30 -12.32 -126.95 4.41
CA ASN A 30 -11.36 -127.99 4.81
C ASN A 30 -11.90 -128.89 5.93
N GLY A 31 -12.55 -128.31 6.95
CA GLY A 31 -13.24 -129.08 8.00
C GLY A 31 -14.36 -129.97 7.46
N SER A 32 -15.04 -129.56 6.38
CA SER A 32 -16.03 -130.40 5.69
C SER A 32 -15.41 -131.69 5.11
N LEU A 33 -14.19 -131.58 4.56
CA LEU A 33 -13.44 -132.70 3.99
C LEU A 33 -12.97 -133.67 5.07
N GLU A 34 -12.47 -133.16 6.21
CA GLU A 34 -12.10 -134.00 7.36
C GLU A 34 -13.30 -134.74 7.96
N ILE A 35 -14.49 -134.12 7.98
CA ILE A 35 -15.72 -134.81 8.42
C ILE A 35 -16.04 -135.98 7.48
N ILE A 36 -15.90 -135.81 6.16
CA ILE A 36 -16.10 -136.89 5.17
C ILE A 36 -15.05 -138.01 5.35
N GLU A 37 -13.81 -137.68 5.72
CA GLU A 37 -12.79 -138.69 6.04
C GLU A 37 -13.11 -139.44 7.35
N ASN A 38 -13.56 -138.75 8.39
CA ASN A 38 -14.04 -139.39 9.63
C ASN A 38 -15.26 -140.30 9.39
N GLN A 39 -16.14 -139.97 8.45
CA GLN A 39 -17.24 -140.85 8.01
C GLN A 39 -16.70 -142.16 7.40
N LYS A 40 -15.66 -142.08 6.57
CA LYS A 40 -14.97 -143.24 5.97
C LYS A 40 -14.27 -144.10 7.02
N ASP A 41 -13.77 -143.51 8.10
CA ASP A 41 -13.07 -144.24 9.15
C ASP A 41 -14.03 -144.87 10.17
N SER A 42 -15.20 -144.28 10.39
CA SER A 42 -16.34 -144.95 11.05
C SER A 42 -16.76 -146.23 10.30
N LEU A 43 -16.76 -146.22 8.96
CA LEU A 43 -16.99 -147.43 8.15
C LEU A 43 -15.87 -148.49 8.33
N LYS A 44 -14.61 -148.09 8.56
CA LYS A 44 -13.53 -149.02 8.94
C LYS A 44 -13.75 -149.60 10.34
N ALA A 45 -14.13 -148.78 11.32
CA ALA A 45 -14.42 -149.24 12.68
C ALA A 45 -15.57 -150.28 12.70
N ARG A 46 -16.61 -150.05 11.90
CA ARG A 46 -17.69 -151.04 11.67
C ARG A 46 -17.18 -152.37 11.10
N LYS A 47 -16.17 -152.33 10.22
CA LYS A 47 -15.51 -153.52 9.67
C LYS A 47 -14.71 -154.28 10.74
N ASN A 48 -14.03 -153.58 11.65
CA ASN A 48 -13.32 -154.19 12.77
C ASN A 48 -14.27 -154.82 13.80
N LEU A 49 -15.45 -154.22 14.05
CA LEU A 49 -16.53 -154.84 14.83
C LEU A 49 -16.94 -156.19 14.19
N ALA A 50 -17.12 -156.25 12.87
CA ALA A 50 -17.42 -157.50 12.18
C ALA A 50 -16.30 -158.55 12.32
N GLU A 51 -15.05 -158.13 12.54
CA GLU A 51 -13.93 -159.03 12.82
C GLU A 51 -13.89 -159.50 14.28
N GLN A 52 -14.27 -158.66 15.26
CA GLN A 52 -14.50 -159.10 16.64
C GLN A 52 -15.70 -160.07 16.75
N THR A 53 -16.71 -159.93 15.87
CA THR A 53 -17.80 -160.92 15.69
C THR A 53 -17.29 -162.27 15.15
N LYS A 54 -16.13 -162.27 14.48
CA LYS A 54 -15.44 -163.47 13.99
C LYS A 54 -14.69 -164.19 15.13
N GLU A 55 -14.12 -163.44 16.08
CA GLU A 55 -13.55 -163.98 17.32
C GLU A 55 -14.64 -164.54 18.25
N PHE A 56 -15.79 -163.87 18.36
CA PHE A 56 -16.97 -164.43 19.03
C PHE A 56 -17.35 -165.84 18.51
N ARG A 57 -17.12 -166.10 17.22
CA ARG A 57 -17.36 -167.39 16.56
C ARG A 57 -16.43 -168.52 17.05
N ARG A 58 -15.34 -168.23 17.77
CA ARG A 58 -14.38 -169.21 18.33
C ARG A 58 -14.74 -169.72 19.74
N LEU A 59 -15.74 -169.15 20.40
CA LEU A 59 -16.18 -169.56 21.74
C LEU A 59 -16.84 -170.97 21.75
N SER A 60 -17.11 -171.55 22.92
CA SER A 60 -17.83 -172.84 23.01
C SER A 60 -19.35 -172.66 22.77
N ASP A 61 -20.05 -173.72 22.32
CA ASP A 61 -21.42 -173.58 21.81
C ASP A 61 -22.46 -173.19 22.87
N GLU A 62 -22.30 -173.61 24.14
CA GLU A 62 -23.16 -173.15 25.24
C GLU A 62 -22.92 -171.68 25.62
N GLN A 63 -21.70 -171.17 25.44
CA GLN A 63 -21.35 -169.76 25.72
C GLN A 63 -21.79 -168.86 24.56
N LYS A 64 -21.59 -169.31 23.31
CA LYS A 64 -22.10 -168.64 22.09
C LYS A 64 -23.60 -168.37 22.18
N ILE A 65 -24.41 -169.36 22.57
CA ILE A 65 -25.88 -169.18 22.58
C ILE A 65 -26.31 -168.12 23.61
N LYS A 66 -25.61 -167.99 24.74
CA LYS A 66 -25.92 -166.99 25.77
C LYS A 66 -25.54 -165.57 25.34
N ASP A 67 -24.32 -165.39 24.82
CA ASP A 67 -23.78 -164.06 24.56
C ASP A 67 -24.13 -163.50 23.17
N PHE A 68 -24.50 -164.35 22.19
CA PHE A 68 -24.80 -163.92 20.81
C PHE A 68 -25.92 -162.89 20.74
N LYS A 69 -27.02 -163.11 21.47
CA LYS A 69 -28.19 -162.21 21.45
C LYS A 69 -27.90 -160.86 22.11
N LYS A 70 -26.98 -160.83 23.08
CA LYS A 70 -26.52 -159.59 23.73
C LYS A 70 -25.59 -158.82 22.79
N LEU A 71 -24.55 -159.48 22.29
CA LEU A 71 -23.56 -158.90 21.37
C LEU A 71 -24.23 -158.31 20.13
N LEU A 72 -25.12 -159.06 19.47
CA LEU A 72 -25.85 -158.60 18.28
C LEU A 72 -26.67 -157.32 18.54
N LYS A 73 -27.28 -157.20 19.73
CA LYS A 73 -28.14 -156.08 20.09
C LYS A 73 -27.34 -154.85 20.52
N GLU A 74 -26.21 -155.04 21.20
CA GLU A 74 -25.26 -153.97 21.54
C GLU A 74 -24.61 -153.41 20.28
N TYR A 75 -24.20 -154.28 19.35
CA TYR A 75 -23.70 -153.89 18.02
C TYR A 75 -24.71 -153.05 17.24
N GLN A 76 -25.97 -153.49 17.18
CA GLN A 76 -26.99 -152.77 16.42
C GLN A 76 -27.33 -151.41 17.06
N SER A 77 -27.48 -151.35 18.39
CA SER A 77 -27.77 -150.10 19.10
C SER A 77 -26.66 -149.07 18.94
N GLU A 78 -25.39 -149.47 19.02
CA GLU A 78 -24.27 -148.53 18.94
C GLU A 78 -24.03 -148.05 17.50
N ILE A 79 -24.13 -148.93 16.50
CA ILE A 79 -24.03 -148.57 15.08
C ILE A 79 -25.15 -147.59 14.69
N ASP A 80 -26.39 -147.84 15.11
CA ASP A 80 -27.53 -146.97 14.77
C ASP A 80 -27.45 -145.62 15.50
N SER A 81 -27.00 -145.60 16.77
CA SER A 81 -26.78 -144.38 17.55
C SER A 81 -25.67 -143.50 16.96
N LEU A 82 -24.51 -144.09 16.65
CA LEU A 82 -23.36 -143.41 16.06
C LEU A 82 -23.71 -142.84 14.68
N THR A 83 -24.34 -143.65 13.82
CA THR A 83 -24.75 -143.23 12.47
C THR A 83 -25.75 -142.08 12.52
N LYS A 84 -26.70 -142.09 13.48
CA LYS A 84 -27.70 -141.03 13.63
C LYS A 84 -27.10 -139.72 14.14
N ARG A 85 -26.14 -139.78 15.08
CA ARG A 85 -25.43 -138.59 15.58
C ARG A 85 -24.52 -137.98 14.51
N MET A 86 -23.72 -138.81 13.82
CA MET A 86 -22.82 -138.40 12.74
C MET A 86 -23.59 -137.71 11.61
N LYS A 87 -24.66 -138.32 11.08
CA LYS A 87 -25.50 -137.71 10.04
C LYS A 87 -26.19 -136.41 10.48
N PHE A 88 -26.46 -136.25 11.77
CA PHE A 88 -27.05 -135.02 12.30
C PHE A 88 -26.02 -133.89 12.39
N SER A 89 -24.80 -134.16 12.87
CA SER A 89 -23.72 -133.16 12.87
C SER A 89 -23.24 -132.81 11.46
N GLU A 90 -23.09 -133.79 10.57
CA GLU A 90 -22.77 -133.58 9.15
C GLU A 90 -23.82 -132.69 8.48
N LYS A 91 -25.11 -133.02 8.66
CA LYS A 91 -26.18 -132.22 8.09
C LYS A 91 -26.18 -130.78 8.64
N LEU A 92 -26.09 -130.59 9.95
CA LEU A 92 -26.07 -129.24 10.53
C LEU A 92 -24.85 -128.43 10.07
N PHE A 93 -23.69 -129.07 9.91
CA PHE A 93 -22.48 -128.43 9.42
C PHE A 93 -22.62 -128.00 7.95
N LEU A 94 -23.11 -128.89 7.08
CA LEU A 94 -23.32 -128.60 5.66
C LEU A 94 -24.45 -127.57 5.46
N ASP A 95 -25.57 -127.69 6.19
CA ASP A 95 -26.66 -126.70 6.18
C ASP A 95 -26.17 -125.31 6.63
N LEU A 96 -25.19 -125.23 7.55
CA LEU A 96 -24.56 -123.98 7.98
C LEU A 96 -23.55 -123.45 6.94
N PHE A 97 -22.69 -124.32 6.40
CA PHE A 97 -21.71 -123.96 5.38
C PHE A 97 -22.40 -123.45 4.10
N GLU A 98 -23.42 -124.14 3.61
CA GLU A 98 -24.20 -123.71 2.43
C GLU A 98 -24.86 -122.34 2.65
N ARG A 99 -25.30 -122.05 3.87
CA ARG A 99 -25.86 -120.73 4.22
C ARG A 99 -24.79 -119.65 4.27
N LEU A 100 -23.64 -119.92 4.89
CA LEU A 100 -22.55 -118.95 5.01
C LEU A 100 -21.85 -118.67 3.67
N GLN A 101 -21.66 -119.69 2.82
CA GLN A 101 -21.05 -119.54 1.50
C GLN A 101 -21.87 -118.62 0.56
N LYS A 102 -23.20 -118.58 0.76
CA LYS A 102 -24.13 -117.74 -0.04
C LYS A 102 -24.25 -116.30 0.47
N VAL A 103 -23.66 -115.95 1.62
CA VAL A 103 -23.73 -114.61 2.19
C VAL A 103 -22.55 -113.77 1.69
N PRO A 104 -22.79 -112.60 1.04
CA PRO A 104 -21.74 -111.66 0.69
C PRO A 104 -21.02 -111.12 1.93
N ASP A 105 -19.73 -110.81 1.79
CA ASP A 105 -18.94 -110.18 2.86
C ASP A 105 -19.52 -108.80 3.23
N PRO A 106 -19.89 -108.54 4.50
CA PRO A 106 -20.41 -107.25 4.92
C PRO A 106 -19.33 -106.15 5.04
N HIS A 107 -18.04 -106.50 5.16
CA HIS A 107 -16.97 -105.53 5.44
C HIS A 107 -16.89 -104.37 4.41
N PRO A 108 -16.94 -104.59 3.08
CA PRO A 108 -16.82 -103.51 2.10
C PRO A 108 -17.96 -102.48 2.19
N PHE A 109 -19.18 -102.90 2.54
CA PHE A 109 -20.33 -102.01 2.68
C PHE A 109 -20.20 -101.12 3.93
N ILE A 110 -19.78 -101.70 5.05
CA ILE A 110 -19.57 -100.93 6.29
C ILE A 110 -18.40 -99.95 6.11
N GLN A 111 -17.32 -100.37 5.42
CA GLN A 111 -16.20 -99.48 5.10
C GLN A 111 -16.63 -98.30 4.21
N GLY A 112 -17.47 -98.53 3.19
CA GLY A 112 -18.01 -97.46 2.35
C GLY A 112 -18.81 -96.42 3.13
N LEU A 113 -19.67 -96.86 4.06
CA LEU A 113 -20.43 -95.97 4.95
C LEU A 113 -19.51 -95.15 5.89
N VAL A 114 -18.45 -95.76 6.40
CA VAL A 114 -17.44 -95.07 7.24
C VAL A 114 -16.71 -93.97 6.45
N ASP A 115 -16.43 -94.19 5.16
CA ASP A 115 -15.72 -93.21 4.33
C ASP A 115 -16.67 -92.10 3.81
N GLU A 116 -17.92 -92.42 3.47
CA GLU A 116 -18.95 -91.41 3.18
C GLU A 116 -19.19 -90.47 4.38
N GLN A 117 -19.23 -91.02 5.60
CA GLN A 117 -19.38 -90.25 6.84
C GLN A 117 -18.20 -89.29 7.07
N LYS A 118 -16.95 -89.68 6.73
CA LYS A 118 -15.79 -88.77 6.81
C LYS A 118 -15.90 -87.61 5.84
N GLU A 119 -16.33 -87.85 4.60
CA GLU A 119 -16.52 -86.78 3.60
C GLU A 119 -17.67 -85.85 3.98
N SER A 120 -18.77 -86.38 4.53
CA SER A 120 -19.87 -85.60 5.10
C SER A 120 -19.38 -84.67 6.23
N GLY A 121 -18.54 -85.18 7.13
CA GLY A 121 -17.91 -84.39 8.21
C GLY A 121 -17.01 -83.26 7.68
N LYS A 122 -16.22 -83.52 6.63
CA LYS A 122 -15.42 -82.48 5.95
C LYS A 122 -16.30 -81.41 5.30
N TYR A 123 -17.36 -81.81 4.60
CA TYR A 123 -18.30 -80.89 3.97
C TYR A 123 -18.97 -79.98 5.01
N LEU A 124 -19.40 -80.54 6.16
CA LEU A 124 -19.95 -79.75 7.26
C LEU A 124 -18.93 -78.75 7.81
N SER A 125 -17.67 -79.18 8.03
CA SER A 125 -16.59 -78.30 8.49
C SER A 125 -16.36 -77.13 7.51
N ILE A 126 -16.18 -77.42 6.22
CA ILE A 126 -16.00 -76.43 5.15
C ILE A 126 -17.22 -75.50 5.04
N SER A 127 -18.44 -76.01 5.23
CA SER A 127 -19.66 -75.19 5.25
C SER A 127 -19.70 -74.23 6.44
N THR A 128 -19.26 -74.65 7.64
CA THR A 128 -19.18 -73.76 8.80
C THR A 128 -18.08 -72.71 8.65
N GLU A 129 -16.96 -73.05 8.01
CA GLU A 129 -15.88 -72.11 7.70
C GLU A 129 -16.35 -71.06 6.66
N ASN A 130 -17.02 -71.49 5.59
CA ASN A 130 -17.63 -70.59 4.61
C ASN A 130 -18.69 -69.66 5.23
N ALA A 131 -19.44 -70.13 6.23
CA ALA A 131 -20.38 -69.28 6.96
C ALA A 131 -19.65 -68.19 7.76
N LYS A 132 -18.60 -68.55 8.51
CA LYS A 132 -17.76 -67.60 9.25
C LYS A 132 -17.07 -66.59 8.33
N LEU A 133 -16.47 -67.04 7.24
CA LEU A 133 -15.82 -66.15 6.27
C LEU A 133 -16.82 -65.15 5.65
N LYS A 134 -18.06 -65.55 5.41
CA LYS A 134 -19.13 -64.63 4.95
C LYS A 134 -19.53 -63.62 6.02
N GLU A 135 -19.58 -64.03 7.29
CA GLU A 135 -19.83 -63.14 8.43
C GLU A 135 -18.68 -62.12 8.59
N ASP A 136 -17.42 -62.58 8.56
CA ASP A 136 -16.23 -61.73 8.60
C ASP A 136 -16.20 -60.71 7.45
N ILE A 137 -16.51 -61.14 6.22
CA ILE A 137 -16.65 -60.24 5.06
C ILE A 137 -17.77 -59.21 5.29
N ALA A 138 -18.91 -59.59 5.87
CA ALA A 138 -19.99 -58.65 6.20
C ALA A 138 -19.57 -57.63 7.27
N VAL A 139 -18.87 -58.07 8.32
CA VAL A 139 -18.32 -57.20 9.39
C VAL A 139 -17.25 -56.26 8.84
N LEU A 140 -16.34 -56.74 8.01
CA LEU A 140 -15.31 -55.92 7.35
C LEU A 140 -15.93 -54.88 6.41
N ASN A 141 -16.94 -55.25 5.62
CA ASN A 141 -17.67 -54.31 4.77
C ASN A 141 -18.42 -53.25 5.60
N ALA A 142 -19.04 -53.63 6.71
CA ALA A 142 -19.67 -52.67 7.63
C ALA A 142 -18.65 -51.73 8.28
N LYS A 143 -17.45 -52.22 8.61
CA LYS A 143 -16.33 -51.41 9.12
C LYS A 143 -15.79 -50.46 8.05
N ASN A 144 -15.61 -50.91 6.81
CA ASN A 144 -15.21 -50.06 5.68
C ASN A 144 -16.24 -48.96 5.40
N LYS A 145 -17.54 -49.27 5.41
CA LYS A 145 -18.60 -48.26 5.26
C LYS A 145 -18.55 -47.19 6.36
N LYS A 146 -18.26 -47.59 7.61
CA LYS A 146 -18.03 -46.65 8.72
C LYS A 146 -16.78 -45.80 8.48
N LEU A 147 -15.65 -46.42 8.08
CA LEU A 147 -14.39 -45.72 7.79
C LEU A 147 -14.56 -44.68 6.67
N MET A 148 -15.20 -45.02 5.55
CA MET A 148 -15.55 -44.07 4.48
C MET A 148 -16.37 -42.89 5.01
N GLY A 149 -17.31 -43.13 5.94
CA GLY A 149 -18.09 -42.09 6.61
C GLY A 149 -17.30 -41.28 7.66
N HIS A 150 -16.17 -41.78 8.16
CA HIS A 150 -15.21 -41.00 8.95
C HIS A 150 -14.29 -40.17 8.05
N GLU A 151 -13.81 -40.75 6.95
CA GLU A 151 -12.96 -40.08 5.94
C GLU A 151 -13.70 -38.91 5.27
N ALA A 152 -14.95 -39.09 4.85
CA ALA A 152 -15.77 -37.99 4.31
C ALA A 152 -15.95 -36.83 5.33
N ARG A 153 -16.08 -37.14 6.62
CA ARG A 153 -16.13 -36.12 7.68
C ARG A 153 -14.77 -35.47 7.92
N ALA A 154 -13.68 -36.23 7.89
CA ALA A 154 -12.32 -35.70 8.00
C ALA A 154 -12.01 -34.73 6.85
N ASN A 155 -12.34 -35.11 5.61
CA ASN A 155 -12.18 -34.27 4.42
C ASN A 155 -13.04 -33.00 4.50
N HIS A 156 -14.29 -33.09 5.01
CA HIS A 156 -15.11 -31.89 5.22
C HIS A 156 -14.57 -30.97 6.31
N ILE A 157 -14.07 -31.52 7.43
CA ILE A 157 -13.42 -30.74 8.49
C ILE A 157 -12.12 -30.10 7.99
N GLN A 158 -11.33 -30.82 7.19
CA GLN A 158 -10.13 -30.29 6.54
C GLN A 158 -10.49 -29.12 5.61
N GLN A 159 -11.50 -29.28 4.75
CA GLN A 159 -11.97 -28.20 3.88
C GLN A 159 -12.48 -26.98 4.68
N GLN A 160 -13.15 -27.19 5.82
CA GLN A 160 -13.52 -26.08 6.71
C GLN A 160 -12.30 -25.42 7.35
N LEU A 161 -11.30 -26.20 7.77
CA LEU A 161 -10.05 -25.69 8.34
C LEU A 161 -9.27 -24.88 7.30
N ASP A 162 -9.14 -25.36 6.07
CA ASP A 162 -8.48 -24.66 4.96
C ASP A 162 -9.21 -23.35 4.62
N ASN A 163 -10.55 -23.37 4.57
CA ASN A 163 -11.36 -22.17 4.37
C ASN A 163 -11.20 -21.14 5.50
N VAL A 164 -11.10 -21.58 6.76
CA VAL A 164 -10.85 -20.69 7.90
C VAL A 164 -9.42 -20.16 7.87
N ASN A 165 -8.44 -21.01 7.55
CA ASN A 165 -7.04 -20.61 7.42
C ASN A 165 -6.85 -19.59 6.30
N ASN A 166 -7.45 -19.80 5.13
CA ASN A 166 -7.44 -18.84 4.02
C ASN A 166 -8.05 -17.49 4.43
N LYS A 167 -9.21 -17.49 5.11
CA LYS A 167 -9.81 -16.26 5.66
C LYS A 167 -8.90 -15.56 6.68
N ILE A 168 -8.19 -16.31 7.52
CA ILE A 168 -7.22 -15.75 8.47
C ILE A 168 -6.03 -15.14 7.71
N GLN A 169 -5.50 -15.82 6.69
CA GLN A 169 -4.44 -15.31 5.82
C GLN A 169 -4.87 -14.02 5.10
N ASP A 170 -6.08 -13.97 4.55
CA ASP A 170 -6.63 -12.77 3.89
C ASP A 170 -6.80 -11.60 4.88
N ILE A 171 -7.31 -11.86 6.08
CA ILE A 171 -7.45 -10.84 7.14
C ILE A 171 -6.07 -10.34 7.58
N VAL A 172 -5.10 -11.24 7.82
CA VAL A 172 -3.74 -10.87 8.22
C VAL A 172 -3.06 -10.07 7.11
N LYS A 173 -3.14 -10.52 5.85
CA LYS A 173 -2.60 -9.81 4.68
C LYS A 173 -3.22 -8.41 4.53
N THR A 174 -4.54 -8.29 4.72
CA THR A 174 -5.23 -7.00 4.68
C THR A 174 -4.79 -6.07 5.82
N GLN A 175 -4.67 -6.59 7.05
CA GLN A 175 -4.20 -5.81 8.19
C GLN A 175 -2.73 -5.38 8.06
N VAL A 176 -1.86 -6.25 7.54
CA VAL A 176 -0.47 -5.91 7.24
C VAL A 176 -0.42 -4.83 6.16
N SER A 177 -1.15 -4.97 5.05
CA SER A 177 -1.22 -3.96 3.99
C SER A 177 -1.73 -2.61 4.52
N GLN A 178 -2.75 -2.60 5.39
CA GLN A 178 -3.25 -1.38 6.03
C GLN A 178 -2.19 -0.74 6.94
N LYS A 179 -1.45 -1.53 7.72
CA LYS A 179 -0.38 -1.02 8.59
C LYS A 179 0.83 -0.54 7.81
N GLU A 180 1.18 -1.19 6.70
CA GLU A 180 2.21 -0.70 5.78
C GLU A 180 1.79 0.64 5.13
N GLU A 181 0.52 0.80 4.75
CA GLU A 181 0.01 2.06 4.20
C GLU A 181 -0.05 3.18 5.27
N GLU A 182 -0.45 2.88 6.50
CA GLU A 182 -0.37 3.82 7.63
C GLU A 182 1.08 4.25 7.90
N ILE A 183 2.02 3.31 8.02
CA ILE A 183 3.45 3.60 8.27
C ILE A 183 4.06 4.40 7.11
N ARG A 184 3.69 4.10 5.86
CA ARG A 184 4.10 4.90 4.69
C ARG A 184 3.60 6.35 4.82
N LYS A 185 2.31 6.56 5.10
CA LYS A 185 1.75 7.91 5.31
C LYS A 185 2.38 8.65 6.48
N GLU A 186 2.64 7.98 7.60
CA GLU A 186 3.38 8.58 8.73
C GLU A 186 4.82 8.97 8.33
N SER A 187 5.50 8.14 7.53
CA SER A 187 6.84 8.41 7.02
C SER A 187 6.85 9.57 6.02
N ASP A 188 5.90 9.60 5.08
CA ASP A 188 5.76 10.66 4.08
C ASP A 188 5.44 12.01 4.74
N ASN A 189 4.54 12.02 5.72
CA ASN A 189 4.23 13.20 6.54
C ASN A 189 5.46 13.69 7.34
N LEU A 190 6.25 12.76 7.90
CA LEU A 190 7.49 13.10 8.61
C LEU A 190 8.53 13.68 7.66
N ILE A 191 8.70 13.10 6.47
CA ILE A 191 9.61 13.61 5.42
C ILE A 191 9.16 15.01 4.98
N GLN A 192 7.86 15.23 4.75
CA GLN A 192 7.33 16.54 4.40
C GLN A 192 7.60 17.57 5.51
N HIS A 193 7.27 17.27 6.77
CA HIS A 193 7.52 18.17 7.89
C HIS A 193 9.03 18.46 8.09
N LEU A 194 9.90 17.47 7.89
CA LEU A 194 11.35 17.68 7.92
C LEU A 194 11.83 18.57 6.77
N LYS A 195 11.26 18.42 5.57
CA LYS A 195 11.59 19.25 4.39
C LYS A 195 11.07 20.69 4.52
N GLU A 196 9.87 20.88 5.07
CA GLU A 196 9.33 22.20 5.41
C GLU A 196 10.23 22.90 6.45
N ARG A 197 10.59 22.18 7.52
CA ARG A 197 11.53 22.67 8.54
C ARG A 197 12.93 22.96 7.96
N GLU A 198 13.42 22.15 7.02
CA GLU A 198 14.67 22.41 6.32
C GLU A 198 14.58 23.71 5.51
N GLY A 199 13.48 23.91 4.76
CA GLY A 199 13.22 25.14 4.02
C GLY A 199 13.16 26.38 4.91
N ASP A 200 12.48 26.30 6.06
CA ASP A 200 12.45 27.39 7.05
C ASP A 200 13.83 27.71 7.61
N LEU A 201 14.65 26.69 7.92
CA LEU A 201 16.01 26.88 8.39
C LEU A 201 16.93 27.44 7.30
N GLN A 202 16.81 26.97 6.05
CA GLN A 202 17.52 27.54 4.91
C GLN A 202 17.16 29.01 4.70
N LYS A 203 15.89 29.37 4.85
CA LYS A 203 15.42 30.76 4.80
C LYS A 203 15.99 31.61 5.94
N GLN A 204 15.96 31.14 7.18
CA GLN A 204 16.57 31.84 8.32
C GLN A 204 18.08 32.06 8.11
N VAL A 205 18.79 31.08 7.54
CA VAL A 205 20.21 31.21 7.19
C VAL A 205 20.42 32.23 6.05
N ALA A 206 19.53 32.27 5.05
CA ALA A 206 19.58 33.27 3.99
C ALA A 206 19.31 34.69 4.52
N ASP A 207 18.29 34.87 5.36
CA ASP A 207 17.95 36.14 5.99
C ASP A 207 19.09 36.63 6.89
N ALA A 208 19.70 35.74 7.69
CA ALA A 208 20.86 36.06 8.52
C ALA A 208 22.11 36.42 7.70
N LYS A 209 22.36 35.73 6.57
CA LYS A 209 23.44 36.09 5.63
C LYS A 209 23.20 37.44 4.98
N TRP A 210 21.97 37.75 4.58
CA TRP A 210 21.61 39.05 4.03
C TRP A 210 21.76 40.17 5.07
N GLN A 211 21.40 39.93 6.33
CA GLN A 211 21.65 40.88 7.42
C GLN A 211 23.14 41.10 7.66
N LEU A 212 23.97 40.05 7.60
CA LEU A 212 25.42 40.16 7.73
C LEU A 212 26.05 40.93 6.56
N GLU A 213 25.65 40.65 5.32
CA GLU A 213 26.18 41.38 4.15
C GLU A 213 25.72 42.84 4.18
N LYS A 214 24.46 43.12 4.53
CA LYS A 214 24.00 44.50 4.73
C LYS A 214 24.75 45.22 5.86
N LEU A 215 25.04 44.54 6.97
CA LEU A 215 25.81 45.13 8.07
C LEU A 215 27.25 45.42 7.64
N ARG A 216 27.85 44.53 6.85
CA ARG A 216 29.17 44.72 6.23
C ARG A 216 29.16 45.88 5.24
N ASP A 217 28.18 45.97 4.34
CA ASP A 217 28.06 47.11 3.41
C ASP A 217 27.94 48.44 4.18
N THR A 218 27.16 48.47 5.26
CA THR A 218 27.08 49.68 6.11
C THR A 218 28.37 49.96 6.87
N HIS A 219 29.09 48.93 7.31
CA HIS A 219 30.41 49.07 7.93
C HIS A 219 31.43 49.64 6.93
N ASP A 220 31.51 49.07 5.73
CA ASP A 220 32.44 49.48 4.69
C ASP A 220 32.12 50.91 4.21
N SER A 221 30.83 51.29 4.11
CA SER A 221 30.39 52.66 3.84
C SER A 221 30.76 53.64 4.96
N THR A 222 30.49 53.30 6.23
CA THR A 222 30.84 54.17 7.36
C THR A 222 32.34 54.28 7.56
N GLN A 223 33.10 53.23 7.29
CA GLN A 223 34.56 53.26 7.29
C GLN A 223 35.10 54.16 6.18
N ALA A 224 34.49 54.14 4.98
CA ALA A 224 34.83 55.06 3.90
C ALA A 224 34.50 56.52 4.25
N GLU A 225 33.34 56.80 4.88
CA GLU A 225 32.99 58.13 5.38
C GLU A 225 33.95 58.63 6.47
N ILE A 226 34.36 57.77 7.42
CA ILE A 226 35.36 58.11 8.44
C ILE A 226 36.71 58.42 7.80
N LEU A 227 37.12 57.69 6.76
CA LEU A 227 38.35 57.95 6.02
C LEU A 227 38.29 59.26 5.22
N ASP A 228 37.18 59.56 4.54
CA ASP A 228 36.97 60.85 3.86
C ASP A 228 36.96 62.02 4.86
N GLN A 229 36.28 61.86 6.00
CA GLN A 229 36.28 62.87 7.06
C GLN A 229 37.68 63.06 7.67
N SER A 230 38.44 61.99 7.89
CA SER A 230 39.84 62.10 8.33
C SER A 230 40.67 62.86 7.31
N GLN A 231 40.57 62.51 6.02
CA GLN A 231 41.30 63.20 4.94
C GLN A 231 40.91 64.67 4.83
N ARG A 232 39.64 65.03 5.01
CA ARG A 232 39.21 66.44 5.07
C ARG A 232 39.78 67.17 6.28
N VAL A 233 39.80 66.55 7.46
CA VAL A 233 40.40 67.15 8.66
C VAL A 233 41.91 67.34 8.46
N ASP A 234 42.61 66.37 7.87
CA ASP A 234 44.03 66.49 7.53
C ASP A 234 44.27 67.61 6.49
N GLN A 235 43.41 67.73 5.47
CA GLN A 235 43.44 68.84 4.49
C GLN A 235 43.18 70.20 5.14
N ASP A 236 42.19 70.31 6.04
CA ASP A 236 41.89 71.54 6.79
C ASP A 236 43.06 71.92 7.72
N ILE A 237 43.74 70.94 8.33
CA ILE A 237 44.94 71.17 9.13
C ILE A 237 46.08 71.67 8.24
N ILE A 238 46.33 71.05 7.09
CA ILE A 238 47.34 71.50 6.11
C ILE A 238 47.04 72.91 5.61
N ALA A 239 45.78 73.22 5.30
CA ALA A 239 45.35 74.55 4.87
C ALA A 239 45.57 75.61 5.96
N LYS A 240 45.23 75.29 7.22
CA LYS A 240 45.48 76.18 8.37
C LYS A 240 46.96 76.36 8.68
N LEU A 241 47.77 75.32 8.51
CA LEU A 241 49.24 75.44 8.64
C LEU A 241 49.81 76.33 7.54
N ALA A 242 49.34 76.20 6.29
CA ALA A 242 49.73 77.10 5.19
C ALA A 242 49.27 78.54 5.42
N GLU A 243 48.06 78.76 5.94
CA GLU A 243 47.58 80.08 6.37
C GLU A 243 48.46 80.66 7.49
N GLN A 244 48.80 79.84 8.49
CA GLN A 244 49.69 80.23 9.57
C GLN A 244 51.10 80.61 9.07
N ASP A 245 51.66 79.85 8.13
CA ASP A 245 52.96 80.15 7.52
C ASP A 245 52.93 81.45 6.69
N ILE A 246 51.82 81.72 5.98
CA ILE A 246 51.62 83.00 5.27
C ILE A 246 51.51 84.16 6.27
N LEU A 247 50.71 84.01 7.33
CA LEU A 247 50.56 85.02 8.39
C LEU A 247 51.89 85.25 9.13
N GLN A 248 52.69 84.20 9.36
CA GLN A 248 54.02 84.29 9.94
C GLN A 248 54.98 85.02 9.00
N SER A 249 54.97 84.70 7.70
CA SER A 249 55.76 85.41 6.68
C SER A 249 55.38 86.89 6.56
N ASP A 250 54.08 87.23 6.59
CA ASP A 250 53.62 88.62 6.57
C ASP A 250 53.91 89.35 7.88
N LEU A 251 53.86 88.66 9.03
CA LEU A 251 54.31 89.19 10.32
C LEU A 251 55.81 89.47 10.31
N ASP A 252 56.63 88.55 9.80
CA ASP A 252 58.08 88.71 9.69
C ASP A 252 58.44 89.81 8.67
N ARG A 253 57.68 89.95 7.58
CA ARG A 253 57.79 91.07 6.63
C ARG A 253 57.35 92.41 7.24
N ALA A 254 56.32 92.42 8.08
CA ALA A 254 55.87 93.61 8.80
C ALA A 254 56.89 94.01 9.89
N ASN A 255 57.42 93.04 10.64
CA ASN A 255 58.52 93.24 11.58
C ASN A 255 59.79 93.75 10.87
N GLY A 256 60.13 93.17 9.71
CA GLY A 256 61.20 93.65 8.84
C GLY A 256 60.98 95.10 8.42
N ARG A 257 59.79 95.46 7.92
CA ARG A 257 59.42 96.85 7.63
C ARG A 257 59.47 97.76 8.86
N ILE A 258 59.12 97.28 10.05
CA ILE A 258 59.22 98.05 11.30
C ILE A 258 60.70 98.29 11.63
N VAL A 259 61.57 97.29 11.49
CA VAL A 259 63.03 97.43 11.67
C VAL A 259 63.62 98.38 10.62
N ASP A 260 63.21 98.27 9.35
CA ASP A 260 63.61 99.19 8.28
C ASP A 260 63.12 100.61 8.58
N LEU A 261 61.87 100.81 8.99
CA LEU A 261 61.35 102.12 9.38
C LEU A 261 61.99 102.66 10.67
N GLN A 262 62.43 101.80 11.60
CA GLN A 262 63.19 102.20 12.79
C GLN A 262 64.62 102.59 12.44
N THR A 263 65.29 101.85 11.56
CA THR A 263 66.64 102.19 11.08
C THR A 263 66.62 103.39 10.15
N GLN A 264 65.58 103.56 9.32
CA GLN A 264 65.33 104.77 8.54
C GLN A 264 64.94 105.95 9.44
N ASN A 265 64.12 105.79 10.48
CA ASN A 265 63.88 106.87 11.44
C ASN A 265 65.15 107.22 12.22
N ARG A 266 66.03 106.26 12.47
CA ARG A 266 67.35 106.51 13.06
C ARG A 266 68.22 107.28 12.08
N LYS A 267 68.38 106.79 10.85
CA LYS A 267 69.09 107.49 9.77
C LYS A 267 68.52 108.87 9.50
N LEU A 268 67.21 109.06 9.49
CA LEU A 268 66.56 110.36 9.32
C LEU A 268 66.69 111.26 10.55
N LYS A 269 66.86 110.72 11.76
CA LYS A 269 67.25 111.53 12.93
C LYS A 269 68.72 111.93 12.85
N ASP A 270 69.59 111.00 12.48
CA ASP A 270 71.01 111.22 12.25
C ASP A 270 71.20 112.18 11.04
N GLU A 271 70.38 112.10 9.99
CA GLU A 271 70.38 112.96 8.80
C GLU A 271 69.68 114.29 9.05
N ILE A 272 68.58 114.36 9.81
CA ILE A 272 68.05 115.65 10.29
C ILE A 272 69.11 116.32 11.17
N GLN A 273 69.90 115.57 11.93
CA GLN A 273 71.04 116.10 12.64
C GLN A 273 72.14 116.57 11.66
N THR A 274 72.55 115.78 10.66
CA THR A 274 73.57 116.22 9.67
C THR A 274 73.08 117.28 8.67
N LEU A 275 71.77 117.42 8.44
CA LEU A 275 71.14 118.43 7.56
C LEU A 275 70.88 119.73 8.31
N LYS A 276 70.59 119.64 9.61
CA LYS A 276 70.70 120.76 10.56
C LYS A 276 72.16 121.21 10.72
N GLU A 277 73.12 120.36 10.32
CA GLU A 277 74.57 120.63 10.28
C GLU A 277 75.12 120.85 8.84
N GLY A 278 74.34 120.71 7.75
CA GLY A 278 74.89 120.65 6.37
C GLY A 278 73.90 120.63 5.19
N THR A 279 74.35 121.04 4.00
CA THR A 279 73.52 121.34 2.80
C THR A 279 73.71 120.32 1.67
N GLY A 280 72.64 119.90 0.95
CA GLY A 280 72.84 119.06 -0.26
C GLY A 280 71.66 118.32 -0.94
N THR A 281 70.39 118.49 -0.54
CA THR A 281 69.29 117.58 -0.97
C THR A 281 68.60 117.86 -2.32
N SER A 282 69.01 118.88 -3.10
CA SER A 282 68.20 119.36 -4.23
C SER A 282 68.27 118.51 -5.51
N ASP A 283 69.42 117.91 -5.80
CA ASP A 283 69.70 117.42 -7.17
C ASP A 283 69.17 115.99 -7.44
N VAL A 284 69.14 115.13 -6.41
CA VAL A 284 68.71 113.73 -6.51
C VAL A 284 67.20 113.60 -6.80
N ILE A 285 66.40 114.60 -6.43
CA ILE A 285 64.94 114.57 -6.60
C ILE A 285 64.55 114.69 -8.09
N LEU A 286 65.33 115.42 -8.89
CA LEU A 286 65.08 115.62 -10.32
C LEU A 286 65.27 114.34 -11.13
N GLU A 287 66.26 113.51 -10.79
CA GLU A 287 66.58 112.27 -11.51
C GLU A 287 65.46 111.22 -11.36
N TYR A 288 64.95 111.02 -10.14
CA TYR A 288 63.82 110.10 -9.91
C TYR A 288 62.52 110.57 -10.58
N GLN A 289 62.28 111.88 -10.67
CA GLN A 289 61.08 112.41 -11.30
C GLN A 289 61.05 112.13 -12.81
N GLN A 290 62.21 112.04 -13.46
CA GLN A 290 62.28 111.66 -14.88
C GLN A 290 62.05 110.16 -15.11
N GLN A 291 62.61 109.29 -14.26
CA GLN A 291 62.40 107.83 -14.36
C GLN A 291 60.93 107.41 -14.22
N ILE A 292 60.16 108.09 -13.36
CA ILE A 292 58.72 107.83 -13.21
C ILE A 292 57.98 108.13 -14.53
N SER A 293 58.30 109.23 -15.21
CA SER A 293 57.65 109.61 -16.46
C SER A 293 57.92 108.60 -17.59
N ASP A 294 59.11 108.01 -17.64
CA ASP A 294 59.43 106.96 -18.63
C ASP A 294 58.63 105.68 -18.37
N GLN A 295 58.50 105.26 -17.10
CA GLN A 295 57.71 104.08 -16.72
C GLN A 295 56.20 104.27 -16.96
N GLU A 296 55.66 105.47 -16.74
CA GLU A 296 54.25 105.79 -17.06
C GLU A 296 53.95 105.63 -18.57
N ASN A 297 54.90 106.00 -19.43
CA ASN A 297 54.78 105.83 -20.89
C ASN A 297 54.84 104.35 -21.32
N GLU A 298 55.68 103.52 -20.69
CA GLU A 298 55.71 102.08 -20.96
C GLU A 298 54.41 101.38 -20.55
N ILE A 299 53.84 101.76 -19.40
CA ILE A 299 52.54 101.26 -18.93
C ILE A 299 51.43 101.62 -19.93
N ALA A 300 51.39 102.87 -20.41
CA ALA A 300 50.40 103.30 -21.40
C ALA A 300 50.47 102.47 -22.69
N ARG A 301 51.68 102.17 -23.17
CA ARG A 301 51.90 101.34 -24.36
C ARG A 301 51.43 99.89 -24.17
N HIS A 302 51.68 99.28 -23.02
CA HIS A 302 51.19 97.92 -22.73
C HIS A 302 49.66 97.86 -22.57
N ILE A 303 49.02 98.94 -22.10
CA ILE A 303 47.55 99.03 -22.06
C ILE A 303 46.97 99.00 -23.48
N GLU A 304 47.54 99.79 -24.41
CA GLU A 304 47.14 99.80 -25.82
C GLU A 304 47.33 98.44 -26.49
N GLU A 305 48.46 97.77 -26.21
CA GLU A 305 48.73 96.41 -26.69
C GLU A 305 47.68 95.40 -26.19
N ILE A 306 47.35 95.41 -24.89
CA ILE A 306 46.31 94.57 -24.29
C ILE A 306 44.93 94.84 -24.89
N GLU A 307 44.58 96.11 -25.15
CA GLU A 307 43.30 96.46 -25.76
C GLU A 307 43.22 95.97 -27.22
N SER A 308 44.31 96.07 -27.98
CA SER A 308 44.39 95.53 -29.34
C SER A 308 44.24 94.00 -29.38
N LEU A 309 44.85 93.28 -28.41
CA LEU A 309 44.75 91.83 -28.30
C LEU A 309 43.35 91.38 -27.91
N LYS A 310 42.66 92.12 -27.02
CA LYS A 310 41.24 91.87 -26.70
C LYS A 310 40.35 91.99 -27.93
N GLN A 311 40.49 93.06 -28.71
CA GLN A 311 39.73 93.23 -29.96
C GLN A 311 39.99 92.08 -30.96
N GLN A 312 41.22 91.56 -31.03
CA GLN A 312 41.54 90.39 -31.85
C GLN A 312 40.85 89.11 -31.33
N ILE A 313 40.82 88.89 -30.01
CA ILE A 313 40.11 87.76 -29.39
C ILE A 313 38.61 87.84 -29.68
N ASP A 314 37.96 88.99 -29.43
CA ASP A 314 36.54 89.20 -29.69
C ASP A 314 36.18 88.96 -31.18
N ALA A 315 37.04 89.41 -32.09
CA ALA A 315 36.89 89.17 -33.52
C ALA A 315 37.06 87.70 -33.93
N GLN A 316 37.87 86.91 -33.22
CA GLN A 316 37.97 85.46 -33.42
C GLN A 316 36.78 84.73 -32.80
N GLU A 317 36.34 85.09 -31.60
CA GLU A 317 35.12 84.54 -31.00
C GLU A 317 33.91 84.74 -31.91
N TYR A 318 33.75 85.93 -32.50
CA TYR A 318 32.66 86.19 -33.44
C TYR A 318 32.74 85.28 -34.69
N LYS A 319 33.95 85.03 -35.22
CA LYS A 319 34.16 84.12 -36.36
C LYS A 319 33.86 82.66 -36.00
N GLU A 320 34.29 82.19 -34.82
CA GLU A 320 34.00 80.83 -34.36
C GLU A 320 32.52 80.64 -34.02
N LYS A 321 31.87 81.61 -33.37
CA LYS A 321 30.41 81.61 -33.15
C LYS A 321 29.65 81.53 -34.49
N ALA A 322 30.04 82.30 -35.50
CA ALA A 322 29.45 82.24 -36.84
C ALA A 322 29.76 80.93 -37.61
N LYS A 323 30.87 80.23 -37.30
CA LYS A 323 31.12 78.86 -37.81
C LYS A 323 30.25 77.84 -37.10
N ILE A 324 30.10 77.92 -35.77
CA ILE A 324 29.23 77.06 -34.97
C ILE A 324 27.79 77.18 -35.46
N GLU A 325 27.27 78.40 -35.64
CA GLU A 325 25.91 78.63 -36.17
C GLU A 325 25.71 77.98 -37.57
N LYS A 326 26.72 78.08 -38.45
CA LYS A 326 26.69 77.39 -39.77
C LYS A 326 26.79 75.87 -39.66
N LEU A 327 27.44 75.34 -38.63
CA LEU A 327 27.50 73.90 -38.36
C LEU A 327 26.19 73.39 -37.75
N VAL A 328 25.57 74.15 -36.85
CA VAL A 328 24.24 73.88 -36.29
C VAL A 328 23.19 73.87 -37.41
N ALA A 329 23.13 74.90 -38.25
CA ALA A 329 22.21 74.91 -39.40
C ALA A 329 22.44 73.75 -40.39
N LYS A 330 23.69 73.26 -40.53
CA LYS A 330 23.98 72.03 -41.28
C LYS A 330 23.49 70.79 -40.56
N ILE A 331 23.66 70.69 -39.24
CA ILE A 331 23.12 69.61 -38.41
C ILE A 331 21.59 69.59 -38.52
N ASP A 332 20.89 70.71 -38.35
CA ASP A 332 19.44 70.81 -38.49
C ASP A 332 18.97 70.34 -39.89
N SER A 333 19.69 70.75 -40.94
CA SER A 333 19.40 70.29 -42.31
C SER A 333 19.65 68.79 -42.50
N LYS A 334 20.62 68.22 -41.77
CA LYS A 334 20.95 66.79 -41.78
C LYS A 334 19.98 65.99 -40.93
N GLU A 335 19.51 66.53 -39.82
CA GLU A 335 18.48 65.93 -38.97
C GLU A 335 17.12 65.93 -39.68
N LEU A 336 16.79 66.99 -40.43
CA LEU A 336 15.63 66.99 -41.33
C LEU A 336 15.78 65.97 -42.46
N GLN A 337 16.98 65.81 -43.03
CA GLN A 337 17.26 64.75 -44.01
C GLN A 337 17.15 63.35 -43.39
N ILE A 338 17.69 63.14 -42.18
CA ILE A 338 17.58 61.89 -41.42
C ILE A 338 16.11 61.59 -41.15
N LYS A 339 15.33 62.53 -40.62
CA LYS A 339 13.89 62.36 -40.37
C LYS A 339 13.08 62.08 -41.64
N THR A 340 13.47 62.66 -42.78
CA THR A 340 12.88 62.35 -44.09
C THR A 340 13.27 60.95 -44.56
N LEU A 341 14.50 60.52 -44.29
CA LEU A 341 14.99 59.16 -44.55
C LEU A 341 14.38 58.13 -43.60
N GLU A 342 14.12 58.46 -42.34
CA GLU A 342 13.40 57.63 -41.36
C GLU A 342 11.95 57.43 -41.81
N GLN A 343 11.25 58.49 -42.23
CA GLN A 343 9.93 58.38 -42.86
C GLN A 343 9.94 57.60 -44.19
N ALA A 344 11.07 57.59 -44.91
CA ALA A 344 11.24 56.72 -46.06
C ALA A 344 11.48 55.27 -45.64
N VAL A 345 12.34 55.02 -44.63
CA VAL A 345 12.59 53.69 -44.03
C VAL A 345 11.33 53.10 -43.41
N GLU A 346 10.45 53.92 -42.82
CA GLU A 346 9.14 53.49 -42.32
C GLU A 346 8.19 53.11 -43.46
N LYS A 347 8.23 53.81 -44.60
CA LYS A 347 7.55 53.36 -45.85
C LYS A 347 8.20 52.10 -46.45
N TYR A 348 9.48 51.90 -46.22
CA TYR A 348 10.21 50.66 -46.49
C TYR A 348 10.22 49.72 -45.28
N SER A 349 9.29 49.80 -44.32
CA SER A 349 9.25 48.83 -43.20
C SER A 349 8.88 47.42 -43.68
N ASN A 350 8.16 47.31 -44.81
CA ASN A 350 8.02 46.08 -45.58
C ASN A 350 9.37 45.51 -46.06
N TYR A 351 10.50 46.23 -45.93
CA TYR A 351 11.82 45.68 -46.22
C TYR A 351 12.21 44.58 -45.24
N ASP A 352 11.62 44.43 -44.05
CA ASP A 352 11.83 43.22 -43.21
C ASP A 352 10.92 42.03 -43.62
N GLU A 353 9.86 42.26 -44.41
CA GLU A 353 9.18 41.19 -45.17
C GLU A 353 10.05 40.80 -46.38
N ILE A 354 10.44 41.78 -47.19
CA ILE A 354 11.29 41.60 -48.39
C ILE A 354 12.67 41.05 -48.01
N LYS A 355 13.22 41.35 -46.82
CA LYS A 355 14.49 40.82 -46.29
C LYS A 355 14.34 39.46 -45.64
N ARG A 356 13.15 39.04 -45.17
CA ARG A 356 12.90 37.62 -44.90
C ARG A 356 12.90 36.84 -46.21
N GLU A 357 12.28 37.37 -47.25
CA GLU A 357 12.33 36.80 -48.61
C GLU A 357 13.78 36.86 -49.19
N LEU A 358 14.54 37.93 -48.91
CA LEU A 358 15.91 38.12 -49.39
C LEU A 358 16.97 37.36 -48.58
N ASP A 359 16.83 37.15 -47.27
CA ASP A 359 17.75 36.31 -46.49
C ASP A 359 17.52 34.82 -46.79
N ILE A 360 16.29 34.43 -47.17
CA ILE A 360 16.04 33.12 -47.79
C ILE A 360 16.77 33.03 -49.15
N LEU A 361 16.80 34.09 -49.96
CA LEU A 361 17.60 34.13 -51.20
C LEU A 361 19.13 34.23 -50.94
N LYS A 362 19.57 34.90 -49.88
CA LYS A 362 20.99 35.19 -49.59
C LYS A 362 21.70 34.06 -48.85
N SER A 363 20.97 33.31 -48.03
CA SER A 363 21.43 32.00 -47.51
C SER A 363 21.55 30.94 -48.61
N ILE A 364 20.85 31.13 -49.74
CA ILE A 364 21.03 30.33 -50.96
C ILE A 364 22.20 30.86 -51.82
N GLU A 365 22.47 32.17 -51.85
CA GLU A 365 23.53 32.73 -52.70
C GLU A 365 24.96 32.68 -52.08
N PHE A 366 25.13 32.78 -50.75
CA PHE A 366 26.46 32.91 -50.13
C PHE A 366 26.79 31.90 -49.01
N SER A 367 26.71 30.61 -49.35
CA SER A 367 27.50 29.55 -48.69
C SER A 367 29.02 29.64 -49.01
N TYR A 368 29.46 30.65 -49.77
CA TYR A 368 30.83 30.79 -50.30
C TYR A 368 31.32 32.24 -50.24
N SER A 369 31.69 32.71 -49.04
CA SER A 369 32.82 33.66 -48.86
C SER A 369 33.15 33.89 -47.37
N ASP A 370 33.19 32.82 -46.56
CA ASP A 370 34.16 32.79 -45.46
C ASP A 370 35.59 32.74 -46.05
N TRP A 371 36.63 32.97 -45.25
CA TRP A 371 38.06 33.13 -45.60
C TRP A 371 38.52 34.54 -46.01
N GLY A 372 38.54 35.44 -45.02
CA GLY A 372 39.84 35.79 -44.40
C GLY A 372 40.58 37.09 -44.80
N MET A 373 41.32 37.60 -43.80
CA MET A 373 42.29 38.71 -43.79
C MET A 373 41.68 40.14 -43.91
N ASN A 374 41.81 41.07 -42.95
CA ASN A 374 42.86 41.44 -41.97
C ASN A 374 43.93 42.42 -42.53
N ASP A 375 44.42 43.28 -41.64
CA ASP A 375 45.15 44.57 -41.82
C ASP A 375 44.28 45.72 -42.37
N GLU A 376 44.08 46.86 -41.70
CA GLU A 376 44.88 47.69 -40.77
C GLU A 376 45.75 48.76 -41.45
N SER A 377 45.48 50.03 -41.08
CA SER A 377 46.29 51.25 -41.31
C SER A 377 46.51 51.74 -42.75
N GLY A 378 46.67 53.07 -42.89
CA GLY A 378 47.24 53.70 -44.09
C GLY A 378 46.35 54.71 -44.81
N ASN A 379 46.31 55.94 -44.32
CA ASN A 379 45.72 57.09 -45.03
C ASN A 379 46.58 57.49 -46.25
N HIS A 380 46.00 57.58 -47.46
CA HIS A 380 46.33 58.58 -48.50
C HIS A 380 45.37 58.50 -49.71
N GLU A 381 45.12 59.64 -50.36
CA GLU A 381 44.10 59.81 -51.42
C GLU A 381 44.56 59.37 -52.84
N GLU A 382 43.57 58.88 -53.59
CA GLU A 382 43.37 58.88 -55.06
C GLU A 382 44.45 58.38 -56.05
N SER A 383 44.17 57.20 -56.63
CA SER A 383 44.23 56.99 -58.09
C SER A 383 43.30 55.84 -58.54
N SER A 384 42.55 56.04 -59.63
CA SER A 384 41.55 55.08 -60.16
C SER A 384 42.04 54.31 -61.40
N GLY A 385 41.41 53.17 -61.73
CA GLY A 385 41.77 52.39 -62.92
C GLY A 385 40.90 51.16 -63.21
N ASP A 386 41.40 49.97 -62.88
CA ASP A 386 41.22 48.77 -63.74
C ASP A 386 40.31 47.65 -63.18
N SER A 387 39.60 47.89 -62.08
CA SER A 387 38.79 46.84 -61.39
C SER A 387 37.38 46.65 -61.97
N LEU A 388 36.79 47.71 -62.55
CA LEU A 388 35.35 47.77 -62.84
C LEU A 388 34.94 46.95 -64.09
N GLU A 389 35.76 46.98 -65.15
CA GLU A 389 35.40 46.38 -66.45
C GLU A 389 35.33 44.84 -66.39
N LYS A 390 36.25 44.20 -65.66
CA LYS A 390 36.24 42.75 -65.43
C LYS A 390 35.08 42.27 -64.55
N LEU A 391 34.63 43.11 -63.61
CA LEU A 391 33.42 42.84 -62.83
C LEU A 391 32.18 42.94 -63.71
N LEU A 392 32.04 44.02 -64.49
CA LEU A 392 30.91 44.22 -65.41
C LEU A 392 30.80 43.11 -66.48
N ALA A 393 31.93 42.62 -67.03
CA ALA A 393 31.91 41.53 -68.00
C ALA A 393 31.43 40.19 -67.40
N ARG A 394 31.84 39.88 -66.16
CA ARG A 394 31.33 38.69 -65.43
C ARG A 394 29.88 38.88 -64.99
N GLN A 395 29.51 40.09 -64.57
CA GLN A 395 28.15 40.41 -64.15
C GLN A 395 27.16 40.33 -65.32
N ASN A 396 27.51 40.82 -66.51
CA ASN A 396 26.66 40.67 -67.71
C ASN A 396 26.48 39.20 -68.12
N LYS A 397 27.52 38.37 -68.01
CA LYS A 397 27.38 36.94 -68.29
C LYS A 397 26.52 36.23 -67.23
N LYS A 398 26.73 36.54 -65.94
CA LYS A 398 25.90 36.02 -64.84
C LYS A 398 24.44 36.46 -65.00
N LEU A 399 24.18 37.72 -65.36
CA LEU A 399 22.83 38.24 -65.64
C LEU A 399 22.14 37.54 -66.83
N GLN A 400 22.88 37.08 -67.85
CA GLN A 400 22.31 36.27 -68.94
C GLN A 400 21.96 34.86 -68.47
N ASP A 401 22.83 34.22 -67.68
CA ASP A 401 22.58 32.88 -67.11
C ASP A 401 21.44 32.92 -66.07
N ASP A 402 21.39 33.98 -65.24
CA ASP A 402 20.34 34.23 -64.24
C ASP A 402 19.00 34.58 -64.91
N LEU A 403 18.99 35.24 -66.08
CA LEU A 403 17.77 35.45 -66.89
C LEU A 403 17.21 34.13 -67.45
N ALA A 404 18.08 33.25 -67.95
CA ALA A 404 17.66 31.92 -68.39
C ALA A 404 17.09 31.09 -67.24
N ARG A 405 17.75 31.15 -66.07
CA ARG A 405 17.34 30.43 -64.86
C ARG A 405 16.09 31.00 -64.20
N LEU A 406 15.87 32.32 -64.28
CA LEU A 406 14.60 32.95 -63.90
C LEU A 406 13.46 32.51 -64.82
N SER A 407 13.71 32.32 -66.12
CA SER A 407 12.69 31.78 -67.02
C SER A 407 12.30 30.34 -66.66
N GLU A 408 13.28 29.51 -66.30
CA GLU A 408 13.05 28.13 -65.84
C GLU A 408 12.32 28.08 -64.48
N LEU A 409 12.75 28.91 -63.51
CA LEU A 409 12.09 29.05 -62.20
C LEU A 409 10.69 29.68 -62.28
N MET A 410 10.39 30.53 -63.27
CA MET A 410 9.03 30.98 -63.54
C MET A 410 8.16 29.85 -64.11
N GLU A 411 8.70 29.01 -64.99
CA GLU A 411 7.98 27.85 -65.50
C GLU A 411 7.76 26.79 -64.41
N GLU A 412 8.71 26.61 -63.50
CA GLU A 412 8.59 25.73 -62.34
C GLU A 412 7.66 26.31 -61.27
N SER A 413 7.71 27.61 -60.99
CA SER A 413 6.72 28.29 -60.12
C SER A 413 5.31 28.23 -60.69
N LYS A 414 5.17 28.28 -62.01
CA LYS A 414 3.89 28.05 -62.68
C LYS A 414 3.41 26.61 -62.51
N LYS A 415 4.27 25.61 -62.74
CA LYS A 415 3.96 24.19 -62.46
C LYS A 415 3.62 23.95 -60.99
N LEU A 416 4.31 24.59 -60.05
CA LEU A 416 4.01 24.51 -58.62
C LEU A 416 2.65 25.14 -58.30
N LYS A 417 2.33 26.31 -58.89
CA LYS A 417 1.04 26.98 -58.70
C LYS A 417 -0.11 26.18 -59.31
N ASP A 418 0.06 25.65 -60.51
CA ASP A 418 -0.88 24.74 -61.16
C ASP A 418 -1.08 23.48 -60.29
N SER A 419 0.00 22.94 -59.68
CA SER A 419 -0.09 21.81 -58.75
C SER A 419 -0.73 22.17 -57.40
N GLN A 420 -0.58 23.41 -56.90
CA GLN A 420 -1.30 23.89 -55.72
C GLN A 420 -2.79 24.08 -56.01
N GLU A 421 -3.14 24.53 -57.21
CA GLU A 421 -4.54 24.66 -57.64
C GLU A 421 -5.16 23.28 -57.86
N GLU A 422 -4.41 22.32 -58.42
CA GLU A 422 -4.81 20.92 -58.51
C GLU A 422 -4.91 20.25 -57.13
N LEU A 423 -4.03 20.56 -56.18
CA LEU A 423 -4.09 20.08 -54.79
C LEU A 423 -5.25 20.70 -54.00
N LYS A 424 -5.56 21.99 -54.20
CA LYS A 424 -6.76 22.62 -53.66
C LYS A 424 -8.01 21.98 -54.25
N LYS A 425 -8.05 21.77 -55.57
CA LYS A 425 -9.14 21.08 -56.23
C LYS A 425 -9.30 19.64 -55.74
N LYS A 426 -8.20 18.91 -55.53
CA LYS A 426 -8.20 17.58 -54.88
C LYS A 426 -8.62 17.63 -53.41
N ALA A 427 -8.32 18.70 -52.67
CA ALA A 427 -8.78 18.89 -51.30
C ALA A 427 -10.29 19.21 -51.25
N ASP A 428 -10.81 20.01 -52.18
CA ASP A 428 -12.25 20.29 -52.32
C ASP A 428 -13.01 19.08 -52.89
N GLU A 429 -12.40 18.31 -53.80
CA GLU A 429 -12.89 17.01 -54.25
C GLU A 429 -12.84 15.97 -53.11
N GLN A 430 -11.81 15.96 -52.27
CA GLN A 430 -11.77 15.14 -51.04
C GLN A 430 -12.79 15.61 -50.02
N LYS A 431 -13.06 16.91 -49.89
CA LYS A 431 -14.08 17.45 -48.97
C LYS A 431 -15.50 17.18 -49.47
N SER A 432 -15.70 17.24 -50.80
CA SER A 432 -16.91 16.75 -51.47
C SER A 432 -17.02 15.23 -51.38
N LEU A 433 -15.91 14.49 -51.42
CA LEU A 433 -15.89 13.03 -51.26
C LEU A 433 -16.11 12.65 -49.80
N ILE A 434 -15.64 13.43 -48.82
CA ILE A 434 -15.94 13.26 -47.39
C ILE A 434 -17.41 13.57 -47.15
N GLY A 435 -17.95 14.69 -47.67
CA GLY A 435 -19.39 14.95 -47.64
C GLY A 435 -20.20 13.83 -48.30
N LYS A 436 -19.76 13.32 -49.47
CA LYS A 436 -20.36 12.13 -50.10
C LYS A 436 -20.13 10.85 -49.32
N LEU A 437 -19.06 10.71 -48.53
CA LEU A 437 -18.77 9.55 -47.69
C LEU A 437 -19.54 9.63 -46.37
N GLU A 438 -19.90 10.82 -45.91
CA GLU A 438 -20.78 11.11 -44.77
C GLU A 438 -22.26 10.95 -45.18
N ASP A 439 -22.63 11.37 -46.39
CA ASP A 439 -23.90 11.02 -47.05
C ASP A 439 -23.97 9.50 -47.32
N ASN A 440 -22.88 8.87 -47.78
CA ASN A 440 -22.84 7.42 -47.93
C ASN A 440 -22.85 6.71 -46.55
N LEU A 441 -22.16 7.20 -45.52
CA LEU A 441 -22.18 6.64 -44.15
C LEU A 441 -23.55 6.78 -43.49
N SER A 442 -24.26 7.89 -43.72
CA SER A 442 -25.64 8.06 -43.28
C SER A 442 -26.62 7.21 -44.11
N SER A 443 -26.31 6.88 -45.37
CA SER A 443 -27.03 5.87 -46.15
C SER A 443 -26.68 4.41 -45.81
N VAL A 444 -25.53 4.17 -45.18
CA VAL A 444 -25.01 2.83 -44.83
C VAL A 444 -25.29 2.44 -43.36
N ASN A 445 -25.65 3.41 -42.51
CA ASN A 445 -25.97 3.16 -41.09
C ASN A 445 -27.49 3.17 -40.76
N SER A 446 -28.36 3.36 -41.77
CA SER A 446 -29.79 3.03 -41.72
C SER A 446 -30.01 1.62 -42.28
N GLY A 447 -29.41 0.63 -41.62
CA GLY A 447 -29.15 -0.68 -42.23
C GLY A 447 -30.29 -1.70 -42.19
N GLN A 448 -30.04 -2.85 -42.82
CA GLN A 448 -30.30 -4.16 -42.23
C GLN A 448 -29.53 -5.27 -42.99
N GLU A 449 -29.25 -6.38 -42.32
CA GLU A 449 -28.71 -7.57 -42.95
C GLU A 449 -29.73 -8.18 -43.92
N VAL A 450 -29.42 -8.19 -45.22
CA VAL A 450 -29.38 -9.36 -46.12
C VAL A 450 -29.26 -8.87 -47.56
N GLN A 451 -28.65 -9.70 -48.40
CA GLN A 451 -28.22 -9.45 -49.77
C GLN A 451 -29.27 -8.85 -50.73
N GLN A 452 -28.75 -8.05 -51.67
CA GLN A 452 -29.26 -7.71 -53.02
C GLN A 452 -30.14 -6.46 -53.24
N ALA A 453 -29.60 -5.62 -54.14
CA ALA A 453 -30.27 -4.78 -55.16
C ALA A 453 -31.21 -3.64 -54.70
N ALA A 454 -30.70 -2.41 -54.79
CA ALA A 454 -31.52 -1.21 -54.87
C ALA A 454 -32.13 -1.03 -56.27
N GLN A 455 -33.40 -0.60 -56.35
CA GLN A 455 -33.95 0.10 -57.51
C GLN A 455 -35.06 1.10 -57.11
N THR A 456 -34.93 2.33 -57.64
CA THR A 456 -35.99 3.31 -57.96
C THR A 456 -36.91 3.91 -56.87
N ALA A 457 -36.61 5.17 -56.54
CA ALA A 457 -37.45 6.37 -56.78
C ALA A 457 -38.84 6.58 -56.10
N ASP A 458 -38.89 7.72 -55.39
CA ASP A 458 -39.96 8.76 -55.41
C ASP A 458 -41.24 8.60 -54.55
N LYS A 459 -41.75 9.76 -54.11
CA LYS A 459 -43.08 10.11 -53.55
C LYS A 459 -43.49 9.74 -52.09
N LYS A 460 -43.61 10.83 -51.31
CA LYS A 460 -44.84 11.36 -50.67
C LYS A 460 -45.24 10.98 -49.22
N ASP A 461 -45.51 12.08 -48.48
CA ASP A 461 -46.65 12.34 -47.60
C ASP A 461 -46.90 11.48 -46.35
N SER A 462 -46.60 12.11 -45.19
CA SER A 462 -47.46 12.24 -43.99
C SER A 462 -46.86 11.76 -42.65
N PRO A 463 -47.26 12.39 -41.52
CA PRO A 463 -46.40 12.44 -40.33
C PRO A 463 -47.04 11.84 -39.07
N ALA A 464 -46.37 10.87 -38.44
CA ALA A 464 -46.56 10.55 -37.02
C ALA A 464 -45.52 9.54 -36.51
N ASN A 465 -44.33 10.03 -36.13
CA ASN A 465 -43.59 9.44 -35.02
C ASN A 465 -42.67 10.53 -34.45
N MET A 466 -42.98 11.02 -33.24
CA MET A 466 -42.13 12.01 -32.59
C MET A 466 -40.80 11.36 -32.25
N ASP A 467 -39.73 11.97 -32.75
CA ASP A 467 -38.38 11.53 -32.46
C ASP A 467 -38.08 11.79 -30.97
N ILE A 468 -38.21 10.73 -30.18
CA ILE A 468 -38.04 10.76 -28.72
C ILE A 468 -36.57 10.57 -28.31
N LEU A 469 -35.73 10.15 -29.26
CA LEU A 469 -34.29 9.93 -29.08
C LEU A 469 -33.50 11.22 -28.77
N PRO A 470 -33.74 12.38 -29.41
CA PRO A 470 -33.15 13.65 -29.00
C PRO A 470 -33.49 14.00 -27.55
N ILE A 471 -34.77 13.86 -27.15
CA ILE A 471 -35.24 14.19 -25.81
C ILE A 471 -34.63 13.25 -24.76
N ILE A 472 -34.58 11.95 -25.02
CA ILE A 472 -33.94 10.97 -24.12
C ILE A 472 -32.41 11.21 -24.06
N THR A 473 -31.78 11.59 -25.17
CA THR A 473 -30.36 11.94 -25.20
C THR A 473 -30.07 13.18 -24.36
N ASP A 474 -30.90 14.21 -24.47
CA ASP A 474 -30.77 15.46 -23.70
C ASP A 474 -31.06 15.22 -22.21
N GLN A 475 -32.09 14.42 -21.88
CA GLN A 475 -32.37 13.98 -20.51
C GLN A 475 -31.19 13.19 -19.93
N ARG A 476 -30.65 12.21 -20.66
CA ARG A 476 -29.46 11.43 -20.25
C ARG A 476 -28.25 12.32 -20.03
N ASN A 477 -28.03 13.32 -20.88
CA ASN A 477 -26.92 14.26 -20.74
C ASN A 477 -27.10 15.14 -19.49
N ARG A 478 -28.32 15.64 -19.23
CA ARG A 478 -28.66 16.36 -17.98
C ARG A 478 -28.53 15.49 -16.74
N PHE A 479 -28.91 14.21 -16.79
CA PHE A 479 -28.71 13.27 -15.68
C PHE A 479 -27.23 12.98 -15.43
N ARG A 480 -26.39 12.85 -16.48
CA ARG A 480 -24.94 12.72 -16.33
C ARG A 480 -24.33 13.98 -15.70
N GLN A 481 -24.70 15.16 -16.19
CA GLN A 481 -24.24 16.42 -15.60
C GLN A 481 -24.64 16.50 -14.12
N ARG A 482 -25.91 16.28 -13.78
CA ARG A 482 -26.39 16.32 -12.39
C ARG A 482 -25.75 15.25 -11.51
N ASN A 483 -25.42 14.08 -12.05
CA ASN A 483 -24.70 13.05 -11.31
C ASN A 483 -23.24 13.48 -11.02
N ASN A 484 -22.56 14.10 -11.98
CA ASN A 484 -21.23 14.67 -11.76
C ASN A 484 -21.26 15.80 -10.72
N GLU A 485 -22.24 16.70 -10.79
CA GLU A 485 -22.48 17.77 -9.80
C GLU A 485 -22.74 17.18 -8.40
N LEU A 486 -23.57 16.13 -8.29
CA LEU A 486 -23.82 15.43 -7.03
C LEU A 486 -22.58 14.67 -6.50
N GLU A 487 -21.73 14.13 -7.37
CA GLU A 487 -20.45 13.51 -6.99
C GLU A 487 -19.44 14.56 -6.48
N GLU A 488 -19.45 15.78 -7.04
CA GLU A 488 -18.65 16.91 -6.58
C GLU A 488 -19.17 17.49 -5.26
N GLU A 489 -20.49 17.64 -5.09
CA GLU A 489 -21.14 17.96 -3.81
C GLU A 489 -20.84 16.89 -2.75
N LEU A 490 -20.86 15.60 -3.10
CA LEU A 490 -20.52 14.53 -2.18
C LEU A 490 -19.04 14.59 -1.75
N ARG A 491 -18.13 14.88 -2.68
CA ARG A 491 -16.69 15.04 -2.38
C ARG A 491 -16.45 16.25 -1.47
N THR A 492 -17.06 17.40 -1.76
CA THR A 492 -16.92 18.61 -0.93
C THR A 492 -17.54 18.41 0.46
N GLN A 493 -18.69 17.74 0.58
CA GLN A 493 -19.26 17.35 1.88
C GLN A 493 -18.36 16.36 2.64
N GLN A 494 -17.72 15.41 1.96
CA GLN A 494 -16.76 14.50 2.58
C GLN A 494 -15.51 15.22 3.09
N MET A 495 -14.97 16.18 2.32
CA MET A 495 -13.88 17.05 2.77
C MET A 495 -14.29 17.92 3.96
N ALA A 496 -15.47 18.53 3.93
CA ALA A 496 -16.00 19.32 5.05
C ALA A 496 -16.21 18.45 6.31
N MET A 497 -16.71 17.22 6.18
CA MET A 497 -16.80 16.27 7.30
C MET A 497 -15.44 15.86 7.85
N ALA A 498 -14.42 15.72 7.00
CA ALA A 498 -13.06 15.41 7.44
C ALA A 498 -12.44 16.60 8.20
N ASP A 499 -12.60 17.82 7.69
CA ASP A 499 -12.11 19.03 8.36
C ASP A 499 -12.84 19.28 9.68
N LEU A 500 -14.17 19.19 9.73
CA LEU A 500 -14.95 19.28 10.98
C LEU A 500 -14.51 18.24 12.02
N ARG A 501 -14.15 17.01 11.61
CA ARG A 501 -13.57 16.01 12.53
C ARG A 501 -12.20 16.44 13.05
N ASN A 502 -11.33 16.97 12.20
CA ASN A 502 -10.03 17.49 12.60
C ASN A 502 -10.16 18.69 13.55
N GLN A 503 -11.10 19.60 13.29
CA GLN A 503 -11.43 20.72 14.18
C GLN A 503 -11.97 20.22 15.53
N ILE A 504 -12.85 19.21 15.55
CA ILE A 504 -13.32 18.58 16.80
C ILE A 504 -12.15 17.97 17.59
N GLU A 505 -11.21 17.26 16.95
CA GLU A 505 -10.04 16.69 17.62
C GLU A 505 -8.99 17.74 18.03
N LYS A 506 -8.93 18.88 17.34
CA LYS A 506 -8.15 20.05 17.80
C LYS A 506 -8.78 20.66 19.04
N LEU A 507 -10.07 21.01 18.99
CA LEU A 507 -10.81 21.57 20.12
C LEU A 507 -10.83 20.63 21.33
N ARG A 508 -10.89 19.31 21.14
CA ARG A 508 -10.75 18.33 22.24
C ARG A 508 -9.40 18.44 22.94
N ARG A 509 -8.29 18.48 22.18
CA ARG A 509 -6.94 18.62 22.75
C ARG A 509 -6.75 19.96 23.43
N ASP A 510 -7.25 21.04 22.82
CA ASP A 510 -7.12 22.39 23.37
C ASP A 510 -8.00 22.57 24.63
N ASN A 511 -9.19 21.97 24.68
CA ASN A 511 -10.02 21.91 25.90
C ASN A 511 -9.36 21.11 27.04
N ILE A 512 -8.63 20.02 26.72
CA ILE A 512 -7.87 19.27 27.74
C ILE A 512 -6.70 20.11 28.27
N LYS A 513 -5.97 20.82 27.40
CA LYS A 513 -4.91 21.76 27.84
C LYS A 513 -5.44 22.93 28.67
N LEU A 514 -6.61 23.47 28.32
CA LEU A 514 -7.27 24.50 29.13
C LEU A 514 -7.71 23.93 30.50
N TYR A 515 -8.12 22.66 30.55
CA TYR A 515 -8.40 21.97 31.81
C TYR A 515 -7.13 21.73 32.65
N GLU A 516 -6.02 21.33 32.01
CA GLU A 516 -4.69 21.25 32.61
C GLU A 516 -4.27 22.60 33.21
N GLU A 517 -4.27 23.66 32.40
CA GLU A 517 -3.85 25.01 32.80
C GLU A 517 -4.73 25.57 33.93
N THR A 518 -6.05 25.41 33.86
CA THR A 518 -6.95 25.83 34.94
C THR A 518 -6.77 25.02 36.22
N GLN A 519 -6.40 23.73 36.14
CA GLN A 519 -6.01 22.95 37.33
C GLN A 519 -4.64 23.33 37.87
N TYR A 520 -3.64 23.61 37.03
CA TYR A 520 -2.35 24.13 37.47
C TYR A 520 -2.51 25.47 38.18
N LEU A 521 -3.30 26.40 37.63
CA LEU A 521 -3.63 27.68 38.26
C LEU A 521 -4.44 27.52 39.55
N ARG A 522 -5.36 26.55 39.61
CA ARG A 522 -6.12 26.24 40.83
C ARG A 522 -5.25 25.65 41.94
N ASN A 523 -4.36 24.73 41.62
CA ASN A 523 -3.44 24.14 42.59
C ASN A 523 -2.37 25.15 43.03
N TYR A 524 -1.89 26.00 42.12
CA TYR A 524 -0.97 27.10 42.43
C TYR A 524 -1.62 28.16 43.32
N THR A 525 -2.87 28.56 43.05
CA THR A 525 -3.60 29.48 43.94
C THR A 525 -3.97 28.83 45.27
N SER A 526 -4.33 27.53 45.30
CA SER A 526 -4.58 26.77 46.53
C SER A 526 -3.34 26.65 47.42
N ASN A 527 -2.16 26.40 46.85
CA ASN A 527 -0.90 26.39 47.60
C ASN A 527 -0.54 27.80 48.12
N LYS A 528 -0.78 28.83 47.30
CA LYS A 528 -0.56 30.23 47.71
C LYS A 528 -1.52 30.69 48.82
N THR A 529 -2.74 30.15 48.90
CA THR A 529 -3.62 30.39 50.07
C THR A 529 -3.18 29.59 51.29
N ALA A 530 -2.67 28.36 51.13
CA ALA A 530 -2.14 27.58 52.25
C ALA A 530 -0.89 28.24 52.89
N GLU A 531 0.01 28.84 52.10
CA GLU A 531 1.14 29.63 52.62
C GLU A 531 0.70 30.92 53.35
N ILE A 532 -0.52 31.41 53.14
CA ILE A 532 -1.05 32.60 53.83
C ILE A 532 -1.71 32.21 55.16
N ASP A 533 -2.38 31.04 55.22
CA ASP A 533 -3.02 30.56 56.45
C ASP A 533 -2.01 30.02 57.48
N ASP A 534 -0.91 29.38 57.06
CA ASP A 534 0.14 28.90 57.99
C ASP A 534 0.93 30.05 58.66
N ALA A 535 0.82 31.28 58.16
CA ALA A 535 1.46 32.46 58.72
C ALA A 535 0.68 33.11 59.89
N SER A 536 -0.53 32.62 60.23
CA SER A 536 -1.40 33.30 61.21
C SER A 536 -1.30 32.81 62.66
N ASN A 537 -0.42 31.85 62.97
CA ASN A 537 -0.31 31.20 64.30
C ASN A 537 1.05 31.41 65.01
N ASN A 538 1.48 32.66 65.22
CA ASN A 538 2.24 32.98 66.45
C ASN A 538 2.14 34.45 66.89
N THR A 539 2.46 34.71 68.15
CA THR A 539 2.00 35.88 68.92
C THR A 539 3.11 36.93 69.15
N THR A 540 2.70 38.20 69.25
CA THR A 540 3.28 39.29 70.11
C THR A 540 3.87 40.54 69.38
N TYR A 541 3.38 41.70 69.81
CA TYR A 541 3.68 43.11 69.45
C TYR A 541 5.09 43.62 69.93
N PRO A 542 5.49 44.89 69.71
CA PRO A 542 5.67 45.71 68.48
C PRO A 542 7.03 46.51 68.57
N PRO A 543 7.28 47.76 68.07
CA PRO A 543 6.67 48.60 67.00
C PRO A 543 7.68 49.33 66.03
N LYS A 544 7.12 50.04 65.02
CA LYS A 544 7.56 51.31 64.33
C LYS A 544 8.13 51.31 62.89
N SER A 545 7.45 52.13 62.06
CA SER A 545 7.88 52.93 60.87
C SER A 545 8.54 52.24 59.67
N GLY A 546 8.14 52.52 58.40
CA GLY A 546 7.12 53.43 57.87
C GLY A 546 7.09 53.45 56.32
N ALA A 547 6.37 54.41 55.70
CA ALA A 547 6.30 54.72 54.26
C ALA A 547 5.45 53.81 53.31
N GLN A 548 4.12 53.86 53.49
CA GLN A 548 3.12 54.50 52.60
C GLN A 548 3.26 54.49 51.04
N ILE A 549 2.11 54.47 50.35
CA ILE A 549 1.83 54.70 48.90
C ILE A 549 1.97 53.44 48.01
N MET A 550 1.01 53.01 47.16
CA MET A 550 -0.36 53.48 46.82
C MET A 550 -1.25 52.26 46.48
N SER A 551 -2.56 52.27 46.79
CA SER A 551 -3.50 51.25 46.33
C SER A 551 -4.85 51.87 45.91
N LEU A 552 -5.26 51.68 44.65
CA LEU A 552 -6.65 51.91 44.24
C LEU A 552 -7.46 50.61 44.42
N GLY A 553 -8.30 50.58 45.44
CA GLY A 553 -9.40 49.62 45.53
C GLY A 553 -10.67 50.18 44.90
N ARG A 554 -11.56 49.31 44.42
CA ARG A 554 -12.94 49.68 44.09
C ARG A 554 -13.90 48.54 44.42
N SER A 555 -14.29 48.46 45.69
CA SER A 555 -15.45 47.68 46.12
C SER A 555 -16.73 48.49 45.95
N ALA A 556 -17.82 47.79 45.64
CA ALA A 556 -19.16 48.36 45.65
C ALA A 556 -19.63 48.67 47.07
N SER A 557 -20.57 49.61 47.22
CA SER A 557 -21.92 49.25 47.67
C SER A 557 -22.89 50.44 47.77
N ASN A 558 -24.03 50.29 47.10
CA ASN A 558 -25.39 50.56 47.60
C ASN A 558 -25.93 52.00 47.75
N THR A 559 -27.21 52.13 47.36
CA THR A 559 -28.32 52.83 48.07
C THR A 559 -29.01 54.02 47.34
N GLN A 560 -30.23 53.73 46.85
CA GLN A 560 -31.46 54.55 46.85
C GLN A 560 -31.78 55.68 45.84
N LEU A 561 -32.89 55.42 45.12
CA LEU A 561 -34.14 56.22 44.98
C LEU A 561 -34.42 57.09 43.73
N ALA A 562 -35.72 57.04 43.39
CA ALA A 562 -36.53 57.84 42.47
C ALA A 562 -36.31 57.73 40.94
N GLU A 563 -37.31 57.87 40.06
CA GLU A 563 -38.72 57.37 39.98
C GLU A 563 -39.37 57.92 38.70
N SER A 564 -40.05 57.08 37.88
CA SER A 564 -41.14 57.47 36.96
C SER A 564 -41.82 56.28 36.26
N SER A 565 -43.05 55.98 36.71
CA SER A 565 -44.30 55.87 35.92
C SER A 565 -44.33 55.00 34.62
N ILE A 566 -44.86 53.75 34.57
CA ILE A 566 -46.26 53.21 34.77
C ILE A 566 -47.18 53.47 33.52
N PRO A 567 -48.15 52.60 33.06
CA PRO A 567 -48.66 51.28 33.52
C PRO A 567 -48.82 50.12 32.47
N ASP A 568 -49.25 48.94 32.96
CA ASP A 568 -50.15 47.89 32.39
C ASP A 568 -50.08 47.48 30.90
N THR A 569 -49.91 46.19 30.59
CA THR A 569 -50.99 45.14 30.59
C THR A 569 -50.37 43.78 30.17
N THR A 570 -50.92 42.58 30.37
CA THR A 570 -52.16 42.06 31.02
C THR A 570 -51.91 40.61 31.53
N VAL A 571 -52.86 40.02 32.29
CA VAL A 571 -52.90 38.57 32.60
C VAL A 571 -54.08 37.90 31.88
N ILE A 572 -53.84 36.79 31.18
CA ILE A 572 -54.88 35.79 30.86
C ILE A 572 -54.34 34.39 31.18
N ASN A 573 -55.07 33.67 32.04
CA ASN A 573 -54.79 32.29 32.42
C ASN A 573 -55.98 31.43 31.99
N ILE A 574 -55.81 30.56 30.99
CA ILE A 574 -56.83 29.56 30.60
C ILE A 574 -56.18 28.19 30.47
N SER A 575 -56.89 27.23 31.04
CA SER A 575 -56.55 25.86 31.40
C SER A 575 -56.29 24.87 30.24
N ASN A 576 -55.53 23.82 30.59
CA ASN A 576 -55.59 22.45 30.07
C ASN A 576 -55.35 22.19 28.57
N GLY A 577 -54.10 21.85 28.24
CA GLY A 577 -53.74 21.05 27.05
C GLY A 577 -52.56 20.13 27.35
N ARG A 578 -52.76 18.81 27.30
CA ARG A 578 -51.66 17.84 27.51
C ARG A 578 -50.71 17.84 26.31
N GLY A 579 -49.45 18.22 26.52
CA GLY A 579 -48.37 18.05 25.56
C GLY A 579 -47.03 17.83 26.25
N ARG A 580 -46.53 16.59 26.28
CA ARG A 580 -45.16 16.30 26.70
C ARG A 580 -44.21 16.73 25.60
N TYR A 581 -43.67 17.94 25.70
CA TYR A 581 -42.44 18.32 25.01
C TYR A 581 -41.32 18.50 26.03
N GLY A 582 -40.21 17.81 25.78
CA GLY A 582 -39.02 17.91 26.61
C GLY A 582 -38.46 19.32 26.54
N ARG A 583 -38.28 19.94 27.71
CA ARG A 583 -37.52 21.16 27.86
C ARG A 583 -36.05 20.80 27.70
N ASP A 584 -35.51 20.90 26.49
CA ASP A 584 -34.08 20.73 26.27
C ASP A 584 -33.36 21.79 27.10
N ARG A 585 -32.69 21.33 28.16
CA ARG A 585 -31.75 22.13 28.90
C ARG A 585 -30.55 22.34 27.98
N GLY A 586 -30.02 23.57 27.95
CA GLY A 586 -28.68 23.79 27.44
C GLY A 586 -27.68 22.86 28.14
N PRO A 587 -26.58 22.47 27.48
CA PRO A 587 -25.69 21.42 27.96
C PRO A 587 -25.18 21.73 29.37
N ASP A 588 -25.31 20.77 30.28
CA ASP A 588 -24.76 20.88 31.65
C ASP A 588 -23.25 21.13 31.55
N MET A 589 -22.84 22.35 31.89
CA MET A 589 -21.43 22.77 31.95
C MET A 589 -20.64 21.86 32.90
N ASP A 590 -21.24 21.44 34.01
CA ASP A 590 -20.63 20.51 34.97
C ASP A 590 -20.45 19.11 34.39
N SER A 591 -21.38 18.61 33.56
CA SER A 591 -21.22 17.32 32.87
C SER A 591 -20.07 17.37 31.85
N THR A 592 -19.95 18.51 31.15
CA THR A 592 -18.87 18.75 30.18
C THR A 592 -17.52 18.91 30.88
N SER A 593 -17.47 19.65 31.98
CA SER A 593 -16.28 19.82 32.83
C SER A 593 -15.82 18.49 33.45
N ASN A 594 -16.74 17.71 34.02
CA ASN A 594 -16.44 16.38 34.55
C ASN A 594 -15.93 15.43 33.45
N LYS A 595 -16.47 15.49 32.23
CA LYS A 595 -15.96 14.68 31.12
C LYS A 595 -14.52 15.02 30.75
N TYR A 596 -14.13 16.30 30.72
CA TYR A 596 -12.74 16.70 30.46
C TYR A 596 -11.83 16.42 31.66
N LYS A 597 -12.34 16.51 32.89
CA LYS A 597 -11.68 16.05 34.11
C LYS A 597 -11.34 14.56 34.04
N ASP A 598 -12.30 13.70 33.72
CA ASP A 598 -12.10 12.24 33.63
C ASP A 598 -11.06 11.90 32.54
N MET A 599 -11.09 12.60 31.40
CA MET A 599 -10.10 12.45 30.33
C MET A 599 -8.71 12.94 30.75
N TYR A 600 -8.61 14.01 31.53
CA TYR A 600 -7.35 14.50 32.09
C TYR A 600 -6.77 13.52 33.13
N GLU A 601 -7.58 13.07 34.09
CA GLU A 601 -7.17 12.08 35.10
C GLU A 601 -6.74 10.74 34.47
N GLU A 602 -7.40 10.29 33.39
CA GLU A 602 -6.97 9.11 32.63
C GLU A 602 -5.64 9.35 31.89
N SER A 603 -5.37 10.57 31.44
CA SER A 603 -4.12 10.93 30.74
C SER A 603 -2.91 11.03 31.67
N LEU A 604 -3.12 11.51 32.90
CA LEU A 604 -2.07 11.78 33.89
C LEU A 604 -1.63 10.53 34.67
N ASN A 605 -2.52 9.53 34.85
CA ASN A 605 -2.27 8.41 35.77
C ASN A 605 -1.29 7.35 35.18
N PRO A 606 -0.04 7.23 35.71
CA PRO A 606 0.96 6.31 35.16
C PRO A 606 0.54 4.84 35.28
N PHE A 607 -0.23 4.51 36.32
CA PHE A 607 -0.73 3.17 36.57
C PHE A 607 -1.79 2.73 35.55
N HIS A 608 -2.50 3.66 34.89
CA HIS A 608 -3.41 3.31 33.79
C HIS A 608 -2.65 2.85 32.54
N ARG A 609 -1.51 3.50 32.21
CA ARG A 609 -0.62 3.01 31.14
C ARG A 609 0.05 1.68 31.52
N PHE A 610 0.41 1.50 32.80
CA PHE A 610 0.95 0.24 33.31
C PHE A 610 -0.09 -0.89 33.25
N HIS A 611 -1.29 -0.71 33.81
CA HIS A 611 -2.38 -1.68 33.74
C HIS A 611 -2.85 -1.97 32.32
N ARG A 612 -2.86 -1.00 31.39
CA ARG A 612 -3.12 -1.29 29.96
C ARG A 612 -2.02 -2.17 29.35
N ARG A 613 -0.74 -1.94 29.67
CA ARG A 613 0.38 -2.80 29.23
C ARG A 613 0.31 -4.19 29.88
N GLU A 614 0.03 -4.26 31.17
CA GLU A 614 -0.07 -5.51 31.92
C GLU A 614 -1.28 -6.34 31.48
N ALA A 615 -2.45 -5.72 31.26
CA ALA A 615 -3.61 -6.37 30.68
C ALA A 615 -3.34 -6.87 29.26
N ALA A 616 -2.60 -6.11 28.45
CA ALA A 616 -2.17 -6.56 27.12
C ALA A 616 -1.14 -7.72 27.19
N GLN A 617 -0.26 -7.74 28.20
CA GLN A 617 0.65 -8.86 28.46
C GLN A 617 -0.11 -10.10 28.94
N ARG A 618 -1.03 -9.96 29.91
CA ARG A 618 -1.91 -11.05 30.39
C ARG A 618 -2.77 -11.62 29.25
N TYR A 619 -3.30 -10.76 28.37
CA TYR A 619 -4.05 -11.19 27.19
C TYR A 619 -3.17 -11.92 26.16
N ARG A 620 -1.87 -11.56 26.06
CA ARG A 620 -0.89 -12.25 25.21
C ARG A 620 -0.37 -13.55 25.83
N SER A 621 -0.29 -13.66 27.15
CA SER A 621 0.16 -14.87 27.86
C SER A 621 -0.93 -15.92 28.09
N MET A 622 -2.20 -15.54 27.95
CA MET A 622 -3.34 -16.46 28.01
C MET A 622 -3.35 -17.48 26.87
N ASN A 623 -3.85 -18.69 27.14
CA ASN A 623 -3.99 -19.73 26.13
C ASN A 623 -5.05 -19.32 25.08
N VAL A 624 -5.02 -19.92 23.88
CA VAL A 624 -5.89 -19.53 22.76
C VAL A 624 -7.38 -19.71 23.12
N LEU A 625 -7.71 -20.75 23.90
CA LEU A 625 -9.05 -20.99 24.43
C LEU A 625 -9.50 -19.88 25.40
N ASP A 626 -8.62 -19.43 26.30
CA ASP A 626 -8.93 -18.36 27.26
C ASP A 626 -9.15 -17.00 26.58
N ARG A 627 -8.42 -16.74 25.48
CA ARG A 627 -8.66 -15.54 24.65
C ARG A 627 -9.99 -15.61 23.92
N ALA A 628 -10.38 -16.80 23.44
CA ALA A 628 -11.67 -17.01 22.78
C ALA A 628 -12.85 -16.87 23.77
N THR A 629 -12.75 -17.45 24.96
CA THR A 629 -13.78 -17.30 26.01
C THR A 629 -13.87 -15.85 26.50
N LEU A 630 -12.76 -15.15 26.72
CA LEU A 630 -12.76 -13.72 27.04
C LEU A 630 -13.36 -12.86 25.92
N MET A 631 -13.07 -13.16 24.66
CA MET A 631 -13.65 -12.44 23.53
C MET A 631 -15.17 -12.62 23.48
N MET A 632 -15.67 -13.87 23.55
CA MET A 632 -17.12 -14.14 23.60
C MET A 632 -17.79 -13.49 24.81
N THR A 633 -17.21 -13.65 26.01
CA THR A 633 -17.75 -13.08 27.25
C THR A 633 -17.81 -11.56 27.17
N ARG A 634 -16.78 -10.90 26.63
CA ARG A 634 -16.75 -9.45 26.43
C ARG A 634 -17.75 -9.01 25.37
N GLN A 635 -17.95 -9.77 24.29
CA GLN A 635 -18.91 -9.44 23.23
C GLN A 635 -20.37 -9.57 23.72
N VAL A 636 -20.68 -10.61 24.49
CA VAL A 636 -21.97 -10.79 25.19
C VAL A 636 -22.21 -9.68 26.21
N LEU A 637 -21.20 -9.32 27.02
CA LEU A 637 -21.31 -8.28 28.04
C LEU A 637 -21.25 -6.84 27.50
N THR A 638 -20.77 -6.60 26.28
CA THR A 638 -20.73 -5.24 25.70
C THR A 638 -22.08 -4.86 25.07
N SER A 639 -22.78 -5.81 24.45
CA SER A 639 -24.08 -5.57 23.82
C SER A 639 -25.23 -5.59 24.84
N ARG A 640 -26.13 -4.60 24.80
CA ARG A 640 -27.38 -4.62 25.59
C ARG A 640 -28.26 -5.84 25.25
N PHE A 641 -28.31 -6.21 23.97
CA PHE A 641 -29.01 -7.42 23.51
C PHE A 641 -28.30 -8.70 23.96
N GLY A 642 -26.96 -8.72 23.93
CA GLY A 642 -26.15 -9.84 24.40
C GLY A 642 -26.40 -10.15 25.89
N ARG A 643 -26.43 -9.12 26.74
CA ARG A 643 -26.79 -9.26 28.17
C ARG A 643 -28.19 -9.85 28.36
N PHE A 644 -29.18 -9.38 27.60
CA PHE A 644 -30.56 -9.86 27.70
C PHE A 644 -30.68 -11.33 27.23
N ALA A 645 -30.04 -11.68 26.11
CA ALA A 645 -30.00 -13.05 25.62
C ALA A 645 -29.28 -14.00 26.60
N PHE A 646 -28.21 -13.56 27.26
CA PHE A 646 -27.52 -14.34 28.30
C PHE A 646 -28.38 -14.55 29.55
N ILE A 647 -29.14 -13.53 29.97
CA ILE A 647 -30.09 -13.67 31.09
C ILE A 647 -31.21 -14.67 30.74
N ILE A 648 -31.78 -14.60 29.53
CA ILE A 648 -32.77 -15.58 29.06
C ILE A 648 -32.18 -16.99 28.99
N TYR A 649 -30.97 -17.14 28.45
CA TYR A 649 -30.28 -18.43 28.37
C TYR A 649 -30.01 -19.01 29.77
N SER A 650 -29.53 -18.19 30.71
CA SER A 650 -29.32 -18.58 32.09
C SER A 650 -30.63 -19.00 32.76
N PHE A 651 -31.71 -18.23 32.58
CA PHE A 651 -33.04 -18.58 33.09
C PHE A 651 -33.55 -19.91 32.50
N PHE A 652 -33.39 -20.12 31.20
CA PHE A 652 -33.78 -21.37 30.54
C PHE A 652 -32.95 -22.56 31.03
N LEU A 653 -31.65 -22.37 31.26
CA LEU A 653 -30.78 -23.41 31.84
C LEU A 653 -31.21 -23.75 33.27
N HIS A 654 -31.51 -22.75 34.10
CA HIS A 654 -32.06 -22.97 35.44
C HIS A 654 -33.44 -23.64 35.39
N LEU A 655 -34.29 -23.30 34.43
CA LEU A 655 -35.58 -23.96 34.19
C LEU A 655 -35.38 -25.45 33.82
N VAL A 656 -34.44 -25.76 32.93
CA VAL A 656 -34.10 -27.15 32.57
C VAL A 656 -33.54 -27.92 33.76
N VAL A 657 -32.63 -27.33 34.54
CA VAL A 657 -32.11 -27.94 35.78
C VAL A 657 -33.24 -28.17 36.77
N PHE A 658 -34.14 -27.21 36.96
CA PHE A 658 -35.29 -27.34 37.84
C PHE A 658 -36.28 -28.41 37.36
N ILE A 659 -36.56 -28.50 36.05
CA ILE A 659 -37.40 -29.55 35.45
C ILE A 659 -36.75 -30.93 35.62
N THR A 660 -35.44 -31.07 35.44
CA THR A 660 -34.75 -32.35 35.64
C THR A 660 -34.72 -32.77 37.11
N LEU A 661 -34.49 -31.84 38.04
CA LEU A 661 -34.59 -32.09 39.48
C LEU A 661 -36.03 -32.39 39.92
N TYR A 662 -37.03 -31.74 39.32
CA TYR A 662 -38.45 -31.99 39.57
C TYR A 662 -38.88 -33.36 39.02
N HIS A 663 -38.41 -33.75 37.83
CA HIS A 663 -38.62 -35.11 37.33
C HIS A 663 -37.90 -36.14 38.19
N LEU A 664 -36.71 -35.86 38.72
CA LEU A 664 -35.98 -36.76 39.60
C LEU A 664 -36.68 -36.89 40.97
N SER A 665 -37.28 -35.82 41.51
CA SER A 665 -38.06 -35.89 42.75
C SER A 665 -39.43 -36.56 42.54
N MET A 666 -40.10 -36.32 41.42
CA MET A 666 -41.32 -37.03 41.00
C MET A 666 -41.08 -38.51 40.68
N ALA A 667 -39.88 -38.88 40.23
CA ALA A 667 -39.48 -40.27 39.99
C ALA A 667 -39.14 -41.04 41.29
N SER A 668 -39.28 -40.40 42.46
CA SER A 668 -39.12 -41.04 43.77
C SER A 668 -40.45 -41.21 44.53
N PRO A 669 -41.31 -42.17 44.13
CA PRO A 669 -42.22 -42.85 45.04
C PRO A 669 -41.85 -44.34 45.19
N ALA A 670 -41.92 -44.83 46.43
CA ALA A 670 -41.77 -46.23 46.86
C ALA A 670 -40.35 -46.84 46.93
N GLN A 671 -39.63 -46.50 48.01
CA GLN A 671 -39.26 -47.50 49.02
C GLN A 671 -39.68 -46.99 50.41
#